data_AF-A0A8H3BYA6-F1
#
_entry.id   AF-A0A8H3BYA6-F1
#
_cell.length_a   1.000
_cell.length_b   1.000
_cell.length_c   1.000
_cell.angle_alpha   90.00
_cell.angle_beta   90.00
_cell.angle_gamma   90.00
#
_symmetry.space_group_name_H-M   'P 1'
#
loop_
_entity.id
_entity.type
_entity.pdbx_description
1 polymer ?
#
loop_
_entity_poly.entity_id
_entity_poly.type
_entity_poly.pdbx_seq_one_letter_code
_entity_poly.pdbx_strand_id
1 'polypeptide(L)'
;MEQKPISELMLRASWNDTLKRMNGDKPGRIGLLQNGAAWSIVCDHIRPHDINKPKGSPRASNDIVARPLKMLESISLLGPLLQWFTDVMSEMMPMVTSDIATYIDRWENTQDVSELYHMFARLSVWYFEWSAPLAIFSSVNIDAPTLFRKNFRTNFLSTLPRGFPVAFHALLRSTLAAPALDPRLFPILDVMGLLQDHEALVASVIHEAIEKRVKEVCEEDNGETSVLQTVKNWFTESVVPWMAMTYGRGLTDADMLQKALAPAAGKFDYHICKVLCEIRTSQIFDIIVDYPDSRIALTDLKECMERADGRGNLVRTLRKLNNKRLLHPGADTKDILTQYVSTIRCLRILDPPGVLLFKVADPIRRYLRERPDTIRCIVSNLVGDGSDLLEENEQVLPIQALNEPYEDYSDPQWDPEPNDAEPDFRTSKPGDIVSTLVSIYDSRDLFVKELQSMLGQRLLATRNVEILKLRFGEAALQLCDVMLRDVTDSRRVDKHVAGRLNMPLHATIISHLFWPNLQSTSFKMPGQFQHMQEDFEKEYTEHKAGKKLRWMNNLGTVSLDLELEDRVVSADASPLEAAVVELFSEQNVWGIDGLSSKLGINDSTPVRAALMFWTSNGVLKPLEDGQYELLERIEAEESVARRPILSLQTPAETAPGPTTEDAAQQTAQMELFWNFIKGILTNLGAMPIDRIQAMLSLAPNYNKSKEQLSDFLDAARAKGLVDYNNASLNQLRLFPHTALFFILDDQNFVMTGTPDNRPQGPQVVIESAEFIVSRSKLVDLNHSGINRVAEQIDKQIRSGLYSPHTWSEQPLHHLPPWPLDDSVDIFSQESPACPTIDWIFLVSLLNFSFWSSLPSGQRFAIEWLPPRSLDGNMRWEGYWALPAALNRALEKGIPITDPKFYSSQRDCPDSLIESVFEPASGCLEPIPLLKERIHVMREAGTILVERYGGSFAGFLAEWREEYGPKAAAGALVAKVTRVFEAFRDEGTYKDTPVFFWKRAQILVAETWAAFYPPPGSIVPHPIFPLGVTELTMFADYRVPQILHHLGTIDYSPILVSMLLNGENLPNGSEAEMSIRAAGILAVEGIKNRILDIRRRKPAANNLDSEVCSVLIDFFLWDLAKRVESTEGEEGSAKTPSIAPIHRTRSIWY
;
A
#
# COMPACT_ATOMS: atom_id res chain seq x y z
N MET A 1 22.67 -42.25 34.83
CA MET A 1 23.07 -42.82 36.14
C MET A 1 23.05 -44.34 36.02
N GLU A 2 24.20 -44.97 36.22
CA GLU A 2 24.38 -46.42 36.23
C GLU A 2 23.47 -47.06 37.29
N GLN A 3 22.57 -47.96 36.87
CA GLN A 3 21.84 -48.81 37.81
C GLN A 3 22.79 -49.92 38.30
N LYS A 4 23.37 -49.74 39.49
CA LYS A 4 24.06 -50.82 40.21
C LYS A 4 23.08 -51.97 40.48
N PRO A 5 23.50 -53.25 40.37
CA PRO A 5 22.67 -54.37 40.76
C PRO A 5 22.41 -54.30 42.28
N ILE A 6 21.14 -54.20 42.67
CA ILE A 6 20.71 -54.27 44.06
C ILE A 6 21.17 -55.63 44.61
N SER A 7 21.99 -55.63 45.65
CA SER A 7 22.49 -56.88 46.24
C SER A 7 21.33 -57.66 46.87
N GLU A 8 21.35 -58.99 46.75
CA GLU A 8 20.35 -59.89 47.36
C GLU A 8 20.19 -59.65 48.88
N LEU A 9 21.26 -59.17 49.53
CA LEU A 9 21.28 -58.75 50.93
C LEU A 9 20.44 -57.49 51.20
N MET A 10 20.47 -56.49 50.31
CA MET A 10 19.61 -55.31 50.42
C MET A 10 18.14 -55.64 50.20
N LEU A 11 17.82 -56.55 49.27
CA LEU A 11 16.46 -57.06 49.07
C LEU A 11 15.94 -57.81 50.30
N ARG A 12 16.75 -58.68 50.90
CA ARG A 12 16.38 -59.39 52.14
C ARG A 12 16.22 -58.45 53.34
N ALA A 13 17.09 -57.44 53.46
CA ALA A 13 16.97 -56.43 54.51
C ALA A 13 15.68 -55.60 54.35
N SER A 14 15.42 -55.09 53.13
CA SER A 14 14.19 -54.37 52.80
C SER A 14 12.94 -55.22 52.99
N TRP A 15 12.98 -56.50 52.61
CA TRP A 15 11.89 -57.45 52.83
C TRP A 15 11.61 -57.67 54.32
N ASN A 16 12.66 -57.88 55.12
CA ASN A 16 12.52 -58.08 56.57
C ASN A 16 12.03 -56.82 57.28
N ASP A 17 12.50 -55.63 56.87
CA ASP A 17 12.04 -54.35 57.40
C ASP A 17 10.57 -54.09 57.04
N THR A 18 10.16 -54.42 55.81
CA THR A 18 8.76 -54.32 55.37
C THR A 18 7.88 -55.31 56.12
N LEU A 19 8.33 -56.55 56.31
CA LEU A 19 7.60 -57.58 57.06
C LEU A 19 7.43 -57.17 58.53
N LYS A 20 8.48 -56.60 59.14
CA LYS A 20 8.45 -56.11 60.52
C LYS A 20 7.49 -54.93 60.67
N ARG A 21 7.50 -54.00 59.70
CA ARG A 21 6.57 -52.86 59.63
C ARG A 21 5.11 -53.33 59.48
N MET A 22 4.83 -54.24 58.55
CA MET A 22 3.47 -54.76 58.32
C MET A 22 2.94 -55.59 59.49
N ASN A 23 3.81 -56.17 60.32
CA ASN A 23 3.39 -56.92 61.51
C ASN A 23 3.21 -56.03 62.76
N GLY A 24 3.57 -54.73 62.68
CA GLY A 24 3.38 -53.75 63.76
C GLY A 24 4.05 -54.13 65.08
N ASP A 25 5.26 -54.71 65.01
CA ASP A 25 6.06 -55.20 66.16
C ASP A 25 5.36 -56.24 67.08
N LYS A 26 4.31 -56.91 66.59
CA LYS A 26 3.61 -57.98 67.34
C LYS A 26 4.34 -59.33 67.27
N PRO A 27 4.27 -60.18 68.32
CA PRO A 27 4.90 -61.50 68.30
C PRO A 27 4.24 -62.45 67.30
N GLY A 28 5.05 -63.22 66.57
CA GLY A 28 4.57 -64.17 65.56
C GLY A 28 3.96 -63.51 64.32
N ARG A 29 2.93 -64.11 63.73
CA ARG A 29 2.22 -63.60 62.53
C ARG A 29 0.89 -62.90 62.85
N ILE A 30 0.65 -62.57 64.12
CA ILE A 30 -0.64 -62.08 64.62
C ILE A 30 -0.95 -60.68 64.06
N GLY A 31 0.05 -59.81 63.96
CA GLY A 31 -0.11 -58.48 63.38
C GLY A 31 -0.45 -58.53 61.89
N LEU A 32 0.18 -59.43 61.13
CA LEU A 32 -0.13 -59.67 59.72
C LEU A 32 -1.57 -60.13 59.50
N LEU A 33 -2.11 -61.02 60.36
CA LEU A 33 -3.50 -61.47 60.27
C LEU A 33 -4.50 -60.36 60.60
N GLN A 34 -4.21 -59.56 61.63
CA GLN A 34 -5.06 -58.44 62.03
C GLN A 34 -5.05 -57.31 60.99
N ASN A 35 -3.87 -56.99 60.43
CA ASN A 35 -3.72 -55.97 59.41
C ASN A 35 -4.25 -56.43 58.05
N GLY A 36 -4.16 -57.73 57.74
CA GLY A 36 -4.79 -58.33 56.56
C GLY A 36 -6.32 -58.33 56.66
N ALA A 37 -6.90 -58.59 57.84
CA ALA A 37 -8.33 -58.44 58.07
C ALA A 37 -8.77 -56.98 57.96
N ALA A 38 -8.00 -56.03 58.51
CA ALA A 38 -8.26 -54.60 58.35
C ALA A 38 -8.20 -54.14 56.88
N TRP A 39 -7.22 -54.62 56.11
CA TRP A 39 -7.12 -54.38 54.67
C TRP A 39 -8.35 -54.90 53.93
N SER A 40 -8.78 -56.14 54.18
CA SER A 40 -9.99 -56.70 53.54
C SER A 40 -11.24 -55.88 53.83
N ILE A 41 -11.46 -55.51 55.10
CA ILE A 41 -12.64 -54.72 55.52
C ILE A 41 -12.67 -53.36 54.80
N VAL A 42 -11.51 -52.70 54.69
CA VAL A 42 -11.43 -51.39 54.02
C VAL A 42 -11.58 -51.54 52.50
N CYS A 43 -10.93 -52.54 51.89
CA CYS A 43 -11.08 -52.85 50.46
C CYS A 43 -12.52 -53.18 50.09
N ASP A 44 -13.22 -54.00 50.87
CA ASP A 44 -14.62 -54.37 50.62
C ASP A 44 -15.56 -53.16 50.72
N HIS A 45 -15.24 -52.18 51.58
CA HIS A 45 -16.02 -50.94 51.71
C HIS A 45 -15.81 -49.97 50.54
N ILE A 46 -14.55 -49.74 50.14
CA ILE A 46 -14.20 -48.73 49.12
C ILE A 46 -14.28 -49.26 47.69
N ARG A 47 -14.45 -50.57 47.49
CA ARG A 47 -14.48 -51.18 46.16
C ARG A 47 -15.55 -50.51 45.27
N PRO A 48 -15.18 -50.06 44.05
CA PRO A 48 -16.14 -49.64 43.04
C PRO A 48 -17.15 -50.77 42.75
N HIS A 49 -18.44 -50.45 42.79
CA HIS A 49 -19.53 -51.40 42.55
C HIS A 49 -20.16 -51.17 41.18
N ASP A 50 -20.63 -52.24 40.54
CA ASP A 50 -21.39 -52.18 39.29
C ASP A 50 -22.84 -51.76 39.55
N ILE A 51 -23.18 -50.53 39.18
CA ILE A 51 -24.52 -49.96 39.44
C ILE A 51 -25.65 -50.69 38.69
N ASN A 52 -25.33 -51.53 37.70
CA ASN A 52 -26.32 -52.31 36.97
C ASN A 52 -26.75 -53.58 37.74
N LYS A 53 -26.03 -53.94 38.81
CA LYS A 53 -26.38 -55.08 39.68
C LYS A 53 -27.07 -54.58 40.95
N PRO A 54 -28.07 -55.30 41.46
CA PRO A 54 -28.72 -54.96 42.72
C PRO A 54 -27.69 -54.85 43.83
N LYS A 55 -27.78 -53.78 44.65
CA LYS A 55 -26.87 -53.57 45.79
C LYS A 55 -26.91 -54.82 46.69
N GLY A 56 -25.75 -55.40 46.96
CA GLY A 56 -25.59 -56.41 48.01
C GLY A 56 -25.86 -55.83 49.40
N SER A 57 -25.45 -56.53 50.47
CA SER A 57 -25.60 -56.02 51.84
C SER A 57 -25.11 -54.57 51.97
N PRO A 58 -25.83 -53.70 52.68
CA PRO A 58 -25.45 -52.29 52.81
C PRO A 58 -24.01 -52.17 53.32
N ARG A 59 -23.23 -51.26 52.69
CA ARG A 59 -21.88 -50.93 53.13
C ARG A 59 -21.90 -50.62 54.64
N ALA A 60 -20.91 -51.14 55.38
CA ALA A 60 -20.82 -50.90 56.82
C ALA A 60 -20.77 -49.38 57.11
N SER A 61 -21.28 -48.93 58.27
CA SER A 61 -21.19 -47.51 58.64
C SER A 61 -19.74 -47.03 58.60
N ASN A 62 -19.50 -45.80 58.14
CA ASN A 62 -18.17 -45.19 58.07
C ASN A 62 -17.43 -45.25 59.43
N ASP A 63 -18.16 -45.23 60.55
CA ASP A 63 -17.63 -45.35 61.91
C ASP A 63 -17.00 -46.71 62.23
N ILE A 64 -17.49 -47.79 61.60
CA ILE A 64 -17.01 -49.16 61.79
C ILE A 64 -15.67 -49.35 61.04
N VAL A 65 -15.51 -48.67 59.91
CA VAL A 65 -14.34 -48.77 59.01
C VAL A 65 -13.22 -47.79 59.38
N ALA A 66 -13.52 -46.73 60.13
CA ALA A 66 -12.54 -45.74 60.59
C ALA A 66 -11.41 -46.34 61.46
N ARG A 67 -11.74 -47.33 62.30
CA ARG A 67 -10.75 -47.98 63.18
C ARG A 67 -9.77 -48.88 62.41
N PRO A 68 -10.22 -49.77 61.50
CA PRO A 68 -9.35 -50.44 60.52
C PRO A 68 -8.49 -49.47 59.68
N LEU A 69 -9.04 -48.35 59.24
CA LEU A 69 -8.30 -47.38 58.42
C LEU A 69 -7.13 -46.73 59.18
N LYS A 70 -7.33 -46.33 60.45
CA LYS A 70 -6.25 -45.84 61.33
C LYS A 70 -5.18 -46.90 61.63
N MET A 71 -5.57 -48.18 61.66
CA MET A 71 -4.58 -49.27 61.77
C MET A 71 -3.69 -49.34 60.52
N LEU A 72 -4.26 -49.17 59.32
CA LEU A 72 -3.50 -49.12 58.06
C LEU A 72 -2.61 -47.87 57.93
N GLU A 73 -3.02 -46.74 58.53
CA GLU A 73 -2.21 -45.53 58.65
C GLU A 73 -0.95 -45.77 59.49
N SER A 74 -1.09 -46.39 60.66
CA SER A 74 0.01 -46.66 61.59
C SER A 74 1.13 -47.55 61.01
N ILE A 75 0.84 -48.28 59.94
CA ILE A 75 1.78 -49.16 59.22
C ILE A 75 2.15 -48.65 57.81
N SER A 76 1.74 -47.42 57.47
CA SER A 76 2.04 -46.74 56.19
C SER A 76 1.51 -47.45 54.93
N LEU A 77 0.37 -48.14 54.99
CA LEU A 77 -0.24 -48.86 53.85
C LEU A 77 -1.32 -48.07 53.09
N LEU A 78 -1.53 -46.79 53.43
CA LEU A 78 -2.56 -45.96 52.78
C LEU A 78 -2.25 -45.64 51.31
N GLY A 79 -0.97 -45.41 50.97
CA GLY A 79 -0.55 -45.19 49.57
C GLY A 79 -0.85 -46.38 48.67
N PRO A 80 -0.39 -47.61 49.03
CA PRO A 80 -0.75 -48.83 48.31
C PRO A 80 -2.26 -49.09 48.22
N LEU A 81 -3.03 -48.74 49.26
CA LEU A 81 -4.50 -48.89 49.26
C LEU A 81 -5.16 -48.00 48.21
N LEU A 82 -4.71 -46.74 48.10
CA LEU A 82 -5.22 -45.81 47.09
C LEU A 82 -4.80 -46.22 45.68
N GLN A 83 -3.57 -46.73 45.51
CA GLN A 83 -3.13 -47.28 44.23
C GLN A 83 -4.00 -48.49 43.81
N TRP A 84 -4.26 -49.42 44.73
CA TRP A 84 -5.18 -50.54 44.48
C TRP A 84 -6.57 -50.07 44.06
N PHE A 85 -7.12 -49.06 44.76
CA PHE A 85 -8.43 -48.51 44.41
C PHE A 85 -8.42 -47.89 43.00
N THR A 86 -7.39 -47.14 42.62
CA THR A 86 -7.28 -46.57 41.27
C THR A 86 -7.11 -47.63 40.20
N ASP A 87 -6.40 -48.73 40.49
CA ASP A 87 -6.22 -49.85 39.58
C ASP A 87 -7.57 -50.57 39.35
N VAL A 88 -8.28 -50.91 40.43
CA VAL A 88 -9.61 -51.54 40.35
C VAL A 88 -10.64 -50.64 39.67
N MET A 89 -10.60 -49.33 39.93
CA MET A 89 -11.44 -48.38 39.21
C MET A 89 -11.15 -48.43 37.70
N SER A 90 -9.88 -48.43 37.31
CA SER A 90 -9.44 -48.50 35.91
C SER A 90 -9.89 -49.81 35.23
N GLU A 91 -9.84 -50.95 35.94
CA GLU A 91 -10.36 -52.24 35.46
C GLU A 91 -11.87 -52.21 35.19
N MET A 92 -12.63 -51.41 35.96
CA MET A 92 -14.08 -51.30 35.86
C MET A 92 -14.56 -50.23 34.86
N MET A 93 -13.67 -49.36 34.37
CA MET A 93 -13.99 -48.29 33.40
C MET A 93 -14.68 -48.76 32.11
N PRO A 94 -14.37 -49.93 31.52
CA PRO A 94 -15.05 -50.41 30.31
C PRO A 94 -16.58 -50.51 30.46
N MET A 95 -17.09 -50.69 31.68
CA MET A 95 -18.55 -50.69 31.93
C MET A 95 -19.16 -49.31 31.70
N VAL A 96 -18.49 -48.25 32.17
CA VAL A 96 -18.88 -46.85 31.94
C VAL A 96 -18.79 -46.53 30.45
N THR A 97 -17.75 -47.01 29.77
CA THR A 97 -17.58 -46.86 28.32
C THR A 97 -18.72 -47.49 27.52
N SER A 98 -19.13 -48.71 27.87
CA SER A 98 -20.26 -49.40 27.21
C SER A 98 -21.58 -48.66 27.39
N ASP A 99 -21.78 -48.05 28.57
CA ASP A 99 -22.97 -47.28 28.89
C ASP A 99 -23.03 -46.02 28.01
N ILE A 100 -21.93 -45.24 27.96
CA ILE A 100 -21.80 -44.04 27.10
C ILE A 100 -22.03 -44.38 25.63
N ALA A 101 -21.40 -45.45 25.13
CA ALA A 101 -21.54 -45.87 23.74
C ALA A 101 -22.99 -46.22 23.38
N THR A 102 -23.74 -46.84 24.30
CA THR A 102 -25.15 -47.18 24.07
C THR A 102 -26.04 -45.95 23.91
N TYR A 103 -25.85 -44.92 24.74
CA TYR A 103 -26.62 -43.68 24.64
C TYR A 103 -26.24 -42.86 23.40
N ILE A 104 -24.97 -42.85 23.02
CA ILE A 104 -24.52 -42.17 21.81
C ILE A 104 -25.06 -42.86 20.56
N ASP A 105 -25.03 -44.19 20.49
CA ASP A 105 -25.64 -44.94 19.37
C ASP A 105 -27.15 -44.68 19.27
N ARG A 106 -27.86 -44.64 20.41
CA ARG A 106 -29.29 -44.25 20.41
C ARG A 106 -29.50 -42.84 19.89
N TRP A 107 -28.70 -41.88 20.35
CA TRP A 107 -28.78 -40.50 19.86
C TRP A 107 -28.41 -40.39 18.38
N GLU A 108 -27.40 -41.11 17.89
CA GLU A 108 -27.05 -41.13 16.47
C GLU A 108 -28.23 -41.60 15.61
N ASN A 109 -28.99 -42.59 16.11
CA ASN A 109 -30.18 -43.12 15.43
C ASN A 109 -31.43 -42.24 15.56
N THR A 110 -31.67 -41.61 16.71
CA THR A 110 -32.91 -40.86 16.99
C THR A 110 -32.78 -39.35 16.80
N GLN A 111 -31.57 -38.81 16.90
CA GLN A 111 -31.24 -37.39 17.02
C GLN A 111 -31.98 -36.67 18.17
N ASP A 112 -32.50 -37.43 19.15
CA ASP A 112 -33.20 -36.88 20.31
C ASP A 112 -32.22 -36.52 21.43
N VAL A 113 -32.13 -35.23 21.74
CA VAL A 113 -31.23 -34.70 22.76
C VAL A 113 -31.58 -35.21 24.17
N SER A 114 -32.81 -35.66 24.40
CA SER A 114 -33.22 -36.22 25.70
C SER A 114 -32.35 -37.42 26.12
N GLU A 115 -31.90 -38.25 25.17
CA GLU A 115 -31.00 -39.38 25.44
C GLU A 115 -29.65 -38.92 26.02
N LEU A 116 -29.15 -37.76 25.59
CA LEU A 116 -27.90 -37.18 26.09
C LEU A 116 -28.05 -36.65 27.52
N TYR A 117 -29.20 -36.04 27.87
CA TYR A 117 -29.50 -35.67 29.26
C TYR A 117 -29.54 -36.90 30.17
N HIS A 118 -30.19 -37.99 29.74
CA HIS A 118 -30.24 -39.24 30.49
C HIS A 118 -28.85 -39.87 30.65
N MET A 119 -28.01 -39.81 29.61
CA MET A 119 -26.62 -40.25 29.68
C MET A 119 -25.86 -39.52 30.78
N PHE A 120 -25.89 -38.18 30.80
CA PHE A 120 -25.17 -37.40 31.83
C PHE A 120 -25.74 -37.58 33.24
N ALA A 121 -27.05 -37.72 33.37
CA ALA A 121 -27.67 -38.08 34.65
C ALA A 121 -27.15 -39.43 35.15
N ARG A 122 -27.05 -40.43 34.27
CA ARG A 122 -26.55 -41.77 34.61
C ARG A 122 -25.04 -41.79 34.91
N LEU A 123 -24.25 -41.00 34.19
CA LEU A 123 -22.83 -40.79 34.51
C LEU A 123 -22.61 -40.13 35.87
N SER A 124 -23.50 -39.22 36.28
CA SER A 124 -23.42 -38.63 37.62
C SER A 124 -23.59 -39.69 38.72
N VAL A 125 -24.46 -40.69 38.49
CA VAL A 125 -24.65 -41.81 39.43
C VAL A 125 -23.37 -42.65 39.55
N TRP A 126 -22.72 -42.99 38.43
CA TRP A 126 -21.41 -43.67 38.43
C TRP A 126 -20.38 -42.89 39.25
N TYR A 127 -20.26 -41.59 39.01
CA TYR A 127 -19.30 -40.73 39.72
C TYR A 127 -19.57 -40.70 41.23
N PHE A 128 -20.81 -40.44 41.66
CA PHE A 128 -21.15 -40.31 43.08
C PHE A 128 -21.09 -41.65 43.84
N GLU A 129 -21.51 -42.76 43.26
CA GLU A 129 -21.48 -44.08 43.92
C GLU A 129 -20.05 -44.60 44.13
N TRP A 130 -19.12 -44.23 43.24
CA TRP A 130 -17.70 -44.58 43.36
C TRP A 130 -16.93 -43.59 44.25
N SER A 131 -17.35 -42.32 44.32
CA SER A 131 -16.71 -41.32 45.18
C SER A 131 -17.15 -41.40 46.64
N ALA A 132 -18.42 -41.73 46.92
CA ALA A 132 -19.00 -41.67 48.27
C ALA A 132 -18.24 -42.49 49.33
N PRO A 133 -17.75 -43.72 49.05
CA PRO A 133 -16.99 -44.51 50.03
C PRO A 133 -15.68 -43.89 50.47
N LEU A 134 -15.10 -43.00 49.64
CA LEU A 134 -13.82 -42.36 49.93
C LEU A 134 -13.94 -41.30 51.03
N ALA A 135 -15.15 -40.94 51.45
CA ALA A 135 -15.38 -40.04 52.57
C ALA A 135 -14.74 -40.52 53.89
N ILE A 136 -14.50 -41.84 54.04
CA ILE A 136 -13.83 -42.40 55.23
C ILE A 136 -12.41 -41.84 55.44
N PHE A 137 -11.75 -41.42 54.37
CA PHE A 137 -10.39 -40.88 54.41
C PHE A 137 -10.34 -39.48 55.02
N SER A 138 -11.47 -38.79 55.20
CA SER A 138 -11.53 -37.53 55.97
C SER A 138 -11.01 -37.67 57.41
N SER A 139 -11.03 -38.88 57.97
CA SER A 139 -10.51 -39.19 59.30
C SER A 139 -8.98 -39.33 59.37
N VAL A 140 -8.31 -39.20 58.22
CA VAL A 140 -6.88 -39.39 57.98
C VAL A 140 -6.36 -38.22 57.12
N ASN A 141 -5.09 -37.84 57.21
CA ASN A 141 -4.57 -36.64 56.52
C ASN A 141 -4.27 -36.89 55.01
N ILE A 142 -5.23 -37.47 54.27
CA ILE A 142 -5.11 -37.75 52.83
C ILE A 142 -6.36 -37.28 52.08
N ASP A 143 -6.15 -36.47 51.04
CA ASP A 143 -7.21 -35.98 50.15
C ASP A 143 -7.57 -37.01 49.06
N ALA A 144 -8.18 -38.12 49.48
CA ALA A 144 -8.64 -39.18 48.59
C ALA A 144 -9.70 -38.72 47.55
N PRO A 145 -10.66 -37.81 47.88
CA PRO A 145 -11.63 -37.30 46.90
C PRO A 145 -10.99 -36.57 45.71
N THR A 146 -9.97 -35.74 45.94
CA THR A 146 -9.26 -35.05 44.86
C THR A 146 -8.47 -36.03 43.98
N LEU A 147 -7.84 -37.05 44.60
CA LEU A 147 -7.13 -38.11 43.87
C LEU A 147 -8.09 -38.94 43.00
N PHE A 148 -9.28 -39.25 43.51
CA PHE A 148 -10.33 -39.93 42.72
C PHE A 148 -10.77 -39.07 41.55
N ARG A 149 -11.13 -37.80 41.77
CA ARG A 149 -11.57 -36.89 40.70
C ARG A 149 -10.54 -36.83 39.57
N LYS A 150 -9.25 -36.72 39.91
CA LYS A 150 -8.15 -36.69 38.93
C LYS A 150 -8.06 -37.99 38.12
N ASN A 151 -8.02 -39.16 38.79
CA ASN A 151 -7.88 -40.44 38.10
C ASN A 151 -9.14 -40.85 37.32
N PHE A 152 -10.32 -40.57 37.86
CA PHE A 152 -11.59 -40.81 37.18
C PHE A 152 -11.67 -39.96 35.91
N ARG A 153 -11.32 -38.67 35.96
CA ARG A 153 -11.28 -37.80 34.78
C ARG A 153 -10.32 -38.32 33.70
N THR A 154 -9.09 -38.67 34.07
CA THR A 154 -8.09 -39.19 33.12
C THR A 154 -8.60 -40.43 32.38
N ASN A 155 -9.18 -41.37 33.11
CA ASN A 155 -9.74 -42.58 32.52
C ASN A 155 -11.04 -42.34 31.75
N PHE A 156 -11.87 -41.41 32.20
CA PHE A 156 -13.12 -41.07 31.53
C PHE A 156 -12.85 -40.46 30.14
N LEU A 157 -11.94 -39.48 30.06
CA LEU A 157 -11.59 -38.82 28.80
C LEU A 157 -10.98 -39.79 27.77
N SER A 158 -10.17 -40.75 28.21
CA SER A 158 -9.57 -41.76 27.31
C SER A 158 -10.61 -42.75 26.77
N THR A 159 -11.78 -42.83 27.38
CA THR A 159 -12.86 -43.75 27.00
C THR A 159 -13.96 -43.14 26.14
N LEU A 160 -13.90 -41.83 25.83
CA LEU A 160 -14.93 -41.18 25.03
C LEU A 160 -14.93 -41.72 23.58
N PRO A 161 -16.08 -42.15 23.03
CA PRO A 161 -16.15 -42.67 21.68
C PRO A 161 -16.06 -41.57 20.62
N ARG A 162 -15.75 -41.96 19.38
CA ARG A 162 -15.51 -41.01 18.26
C ARG A 162 -16.70 -40.09 17.95
N GLY A 163 -17.94 -40.54 18.16
CA GLY A 163 -19.16 -39.73 17.96
C GLY A 163 -19.47 -38.72 19.07
N PHE A 164 -18.77 -38.81 20.21
CA PHE A 164 -19.05 -37.97 21.38
C PHE A 164 -18.97 -36.46 21.12
N PRO A 165 -17.96 -35.90 20.40
CA PRO A 165 -17.89 -34.46 20.16
C PRO A 165 -19.13 -33.89 19.45
N VAL A 166 -19.68 -34.62 18.49
CA VAL A 166 -20.87 -34.19 17.72
C VAL A 166 -22.11 -34.23 18.59
N ALA A 167 -22.29 -35.31 19.37
CA ALA A 167 -23.37 -35.43 20.34
C ALA A 167 -23.31 -34.32 21.40
N PHE A 168 -22.11 -34.08 21.94
CA PHE A 168 -21.88 -33.05 22.94
C PHE A 168 -22.16 -31.64 22.40
N HIS A 169 -21.76 -31.36 21.15
CA HIS A 169 -22.09 -30.11 20.46
C HIS A 169 -23.61 -29.91 20.32
N ALA A 170 -24.36 -30.96 19.93
CA ALA A 170 -25.81 -30.91 19.81
C ALA A 170 -26.51 -30.64 21.16
N LEU A 171 -26.03 -31.25 22.25
CA LEU A 171 -26.50 -30.97 23.60
C LEU A 171 -26.23 -29.52 24.01
N LEU A 172 -25.01 -29.01 23.81
CA LEU A 172 -24.68 -27.63 24.15
C LEU A 172 -25.56 -26.65 23.35
N ARG A 173 -25.78 -26.90 22.06
CA ARG A 173 -26.67 -26.10 21.21
C ARG A 173 -28.11 -26.07 21.72
N SER A 174 -28.67 -27.19 22.19
CA SER A 174 -30.02 -27.20 22.76
C SER A 174 -30.11 -26.39 24.06
N THR A 175 -29.06 -26.42 24.89
CA THR A 175 -29.03 -25.66 26.16
C THR A 175 -28.96 -24.15 25.96
N LEU A 176 -28.35 -23.66 24.89
CA LEU A 176 -28.34 -22.22 24.58
C LEU A 176 -29.73 -21.73 24.16
N ALA A 177 -30.49 -22.57 23.43
CA ALA A 177 -31.86 -22.26 23.04
C ALA A 177 -32.84 -22.33 24.24
N ALA A 178 -32.60 -23.21 25.21
CA ALA A 178 -33.44 -23.41 26.38
C ALA A 178 -32.61 -23.72 27.65
N PRO A 179 -32.02 -22.70 28.30
CA PRO A 179 -31.07 -22.88 29.41
C PRO A 179 -31.68 -23.47 30.69
N ALA A 180 -33.01 -23.48 30.82
CA ALA A 180 -33.73 -23.89 32.03
C ALA A 180 -34.08 -25.41 32.11
N LEU A 181 -33.65 -26.23 31.16
CA LEU A 181 -34.09 -27.64 31.04
C LEU A 181 -33.62 -28.57 32.18
N ASP A 182 -32.37 -28.47 32.65
CA ASP A 182 -31.91 -29.15 33.87
C ASP A 182 -30.77 -28.36 34.56
N PRO A 183 -31.00 -27.73 35.73
CA PRO A 183 -29.98 -26.96 36.44
C PRO A 183 -28.82 -27.80 36.97
N ARG A 184 -28.93 -29.14 36.98
CA ARG A 184 -27.88 -30.04 37.46
C ARG A 184 -26.85 -30.39 36.38
N LEU A 185 -27.16 -30.14 35.11
CA LEU A 185 -26.30 -30.55 33.99
C LEU A 185 -24.93 -29.87 34.02
N PHE A 186 -24.87 -28.53 34.06
CA PHE A 186 -23.58 -27.80 34.03
C PHE A 186 -22.66 -28.12 35.22
N PRO A 187 -23.16 -28.24 36.48
CA PRO A 187 -22.35 -28.76 37.58
C PRO A 187 -21.78 -30.15 37.33
N ILE A 188 -22.55 -31.07 36.74
CA ILE A 188 -22.08 -32.43 36.40
C ILE A 188 -20.97 -32.34 35.34
N LEU A 189 -21.16 -31.54 34.29
CA LEU A 189 -20.18 -31.34 33.22
C LEU A 189 -18.87 -30.73 33.74
N ASP A 190 -18.94 -29.79 34.68
CA ASP A 190 -17.77 -29.16 35.32
C ASP A 190 -17.02 -30.14 36.25
N VAL A 191 -17.75 -30.93 37.05
CA VAL A 191 -17.14 -31.97 37.89
C VAL A 191 -16.37 -32.98 37.05
N MET A 192 -16.93 -33.38 35.90
CA MET A 192 -16.31 -34.28 34.93
C MET A 192 -15.19 -33.62 34.09
N GLY A 193 -15.07 -32.29 34.11
CA GLY A 193 -14.04 -31.53 33.39
C GLY A 193 -14.31 -31.30 31.90
N LEU A 194 -15.49 -31.70 31.40
CA LEU A 194 -15.81 -31.69 29.97
C LEU A 194 -15.87 -30.28 29.37
N LEU A 195 -16.31 -29.29 30.15
CA LEU A 195 -16.37 -27.89 29.72
C LEU A 195 -14.98 -27.29 29.47
N GLN A 196 -13.97 -27.72 30.25
CA GLN A 196 -12.58 -27.27 30.09
C GLN A 196 -11.91 -28.00 28.92
N ASP A 197 -12.09 -29.31 28.84
CA ASP A 197 -11.40 -30.12 27.82
C ASP A 197 -11.96 -29.91 26.42
N HIS A 198 -13.22 -29.48 26.30
CA HIS A 198 -13.92 -29.20 25.04
C HIS A 198 -14.35 -27.73 24.91
N GLU A 199 -13.56 -26.81 25.44
CA GLU A 199 -13.84 -25.36 25.37
C GLU A 199 -14.09 -24.89 23.92
N ALA A 200 -13.41 -25.48 22.95
CA ALA A 200 -13.61 -25.19 21.53
C ALA A 200 -15.04 -25.48 21.03
N LEU A 201 -15.70 -26.52 21.55
CA LEU A 201 -17.09 -26.87 21.19
C LEU A 201 -18.09 -25.92 21.86
N VAL A 202 -17.80 -25.46 23.08
CA VAL A 202 -18.60 -24.41 23.74
C VAL A 202 -18.52 -23.12 22.93
N ALA A 203 -17.31 -22.76 22.49
CA ALA A 203 -17.10 -21.59 21.66
C ALA A 203 -17.82 -21.74 20.29
N SER A 204 -17.76 -22.89 19.63
CA SER A 204 -18.39 -23.07 18.31
C SER A 204 -19.90 -22.86 18.34
N VAL A 205 -20.59 -23.33 19.39
CA VAL A 205 -22.04 -23.10 19.57
C VAL A 205 -22.35 -21.59 19.66
N ILE A 206 -21.53 -20.82 20.36
CA ILE A 206 -21.70 -19.36 20.45
C ILE A 206 -21.45 -18.69 19.09
N HIS A 207 -20.41 -19.07 18.36
CA HIS A 207 -20.13 -18.54 17.02
C HIS A 207 -21.30 -18.81 16.07
N GLU A 208 -21.81 -20.05 16.02
CA GLU A 208 -22.97 -20.42 15.19
C GLU A 208 -24.23 -19.62 15.56
N ALA A 209 -24.48 -19.40 16.85
CA ALA A 209 -25.62 -18.63 17.32
C ALA A 209 -25.51 -17.14 16.93
N ILE A 210 -24.31 -16.55 17.07
CA ILE A 210 -24.03 -15.18 16.63
C ILE A 210 -24.25 -15.05 15.13
N GLU A 211 -23.63 -15.93 14.32
CA GLU A 211 -23.78 -15.88 12.86
C GLU A 211 -25.23 -15.99 12.42
N LYS A 212 -26.01 -16.88 13.04
CA LYS A 212 -27.43 -17.04 12.75
C LYS A 212 -28.20 -15.78 13.11
N ARG A 213 -27.99 -15.23 14.32
CA ARG A 213 -28.74 -14.07 14.81
C ARG A 213 -28.43 -12.80 14.02
N VAL A 214 -27.17 -12.57 13.67
CA VAL A 214 -26.78 -11.43 12.84
C VAL A 214 -27.45 -11.50 11.47
N LYS A 215 -27.49 -12.68 10.83
CA LYS A 215 -28.17 -12.86 9.54
C LYS A 215 -29.66 -12.57 9.63
N GLU A 216 -30.36 -13.14 10.61
CA GLU A 216 -31.80 -12.92 10.82
C GLU A 216 -32.13 -11.42 11.00
N VAL A 217 -31.38 -10.71 11.85
CA VAL A 217 -31.63 -9.28 12.11
C VAL A 217 -31.25 -8.40 10.90
N CYS A 218 -30.21 -8.77 10.15
CA CYS A 218 -29.86 -8.07 8.91
C CYS A 218 -30.89 -8.26 7.78
N GLU A 219 -31.61 -9.37 7.74
CA GLU A 219 -32.69 -9.62 6.76
C GLU A 219 -33.97 -8.84 7.09
N GLU A 220 -34.23 -8.59 8.37
CA GLU A 220 -35.37 -7.80 8.87
C GLU A 220 -35.08 -6.29 8.93
N ASP A 221 -33.89 -5.86 8.53
CA ASP A 221 -33.42 -4.48 8.67
C ASP A 221 -34.18 -3.51 7.75
N ASN A 222 -34.73 -2.46 8.36
CA ASN A 222 -35.44 -1.38 7.68
C ASN A 222 -34.63 -0.07 7.60
N GLY A 223 -33.39 -0.05 8.09
CA GLY A 223 -32.51 1.12 8.08
C GLY A 223 -32.76 2.14 9.19
N GLU A 224 -33.78 1.95 10.03
CA GLU A 224 -34.16 2.90 11.09
C GLU A 224 -33.49 2.61 12.44
N THR A 225 -33.04 1.37 12.67
CA THR A 225 -32.49 0.93 13.95
C THR A 225 -31.09 0.32 13.80
N SER A 226 -30.25 0.45 14.83
CA SER A 226 -28.92 -0.14 14.83
C SER A 226 -29.02 -1.66 15.01
N VAL A 227 -28.58 -2.40 14.01
CA VAL A 227 -28.48 -3.86 14.04
C VAL A 227 -27.39 -4.28 15.02
N LEU A 228 -26.28 -3.55 15.07
CA LEU A 228 -25.19 -3.82 16.01
C LEU A 228 -25.68 -3.77 17.45
N GLN A 229 -26.42 -2.71 17.83
CA GLN A 229 -26.93 -2.57 19.19
C GLN A 229 -27.97 -3.65 19.53
N THR A 230 -28.83 -4.00 18.57
CA THR A 230 -29.84 -5.05 18.73
C THR A 230 -29.19 -6.41 19.01
N VAL A 231 -28.12 -6.76 18.28
CA VAL A 231 -27.36 -8.00 18.49
C VAL A 231 -26.57 -7.96 19.80
N LYS A 232 -25.95 -6.83 20.17
CA LYS A 232 -25.22 -6.68 21.44
C LYS A 232 -26.13 -6.81 22.66
N ASN A 233 -27.34 -6.25 22.60
CA ASN A 233 -28.35 -6.40 23.65
C ASN A 233 -28.74 -7.87 23.81
N TRP A 234 -29.07 -8.55 22.70
CA TRP A 234 -29.37 -9.98 22.71
C TRP A 234 -28.21 -10.83 23.26
N PHE A 235 -26.97 -10.52 22.87
CA PHE A 235 -25.79 -11.24 23.37
C PHE A 235 -25.66 -11.10 24.88
N THR A 236 -25.87 -9.89 25.42
CA THR A 236 -25.79 -9.60 26.85
C THR A 236 -26.93 -10.26 27.63
N GLU A 237 -28.14 -10.28 27.09
CA GLU A 237 -29.33 -10.80 27.77
C GLU A 237 -29.47 -12.33 27.70
N SER A 238 -29.03 -12.94 26.59
CA SER A 238 -29.24 -14.37 26.33
C SER A 238 -27.96 -15.21 26.38
N VAL A 239 -26.87 -14.71 25.77
CA VAL A 239 -25.64 -15.51 25.62
C VAL A 239 -24.73 -15.38 26.83
N VAL A 240 -24.56 -14.18 27.40
CA VAL A 240 -23.72 -13.97 28.60
C VAL A 240 -24.19 -14.78 29.82
N PRO A 241 -25.49 -14.88 30.14
CA PRO A 241 -25.96 -15.78 31.20
C PRO A 241 -25.65 -17.25 30.92
N TRP A 242 -25.74 -17.69 29.65
CA TRP A 242 -25.34 -19.04 29.27
C TRP A 242 -23.82 -19.25 29.40
N MET A 243 -23.01 -18.26 29.01
CA MET A 243 -21.57 -18.25 29.23
C MET A 243 -21.19 -18.31 30.70
N ALA A 244 -21.97 -17.68 31.58
CA ALA A 244 -21.76 -17.79 33.02
C ALA A 244 -21.91 -19.24 33.52
N MET A 245 -22.83 -20.01 32.94
CA MET A 245 -22.98 -21.43 33.29
C MET A 245 -21.85 -22.32 32.77
N THR A 246 -21.25 -21.97 31.62
CA THR A 246 -20.20 -22.79 30.97
C THR A 246 -18.78 -22.39 31.37
N TYR A 247 -18.47 -21.10 31.39
CA TYR A 247 -17.14 -20.56 31.73
C TYR A 247 -17.02 -20.14 33.20
N GLY A 248 -18.13 -19.93 33.91
CA GLY A 248 -18.14 -19.42 35.28
C GLY A 248 -17.70 -20.42 36.35
N ARG A 249 -17.61 -21.72 36.03
CA ARG A 249 -17.00 -22.76 36.91
C ARG A 249 -17.52 -22.75 38.36
N GLY A 250 -18.82 -22.50 38.54
CA GLY A 250 -19.46 -22.46 39.86
C GLY A 250 -19.15 -21.22 40.72
N LEU A 251 -18.54 -20.17 40.16
CA LEU A 251 -18.38 -18.88 40.83
C LEU A 251 -19.76 -18.25 41.09
N THR A 252 -20.03 -17.95 42.35
CA THR A 252 -21.27 -17.29 42.79
C THR A 252 -21.12 -15.78 42.96
N ASP A 253 -19.88 -15.29 43.02
CA ASP A 253 -19.58 -13.86 43.14
C ASP A 253 -19.61 -13.19 41.76
N ALA A 254 -20.47 -12.17 41.63
CA ALA A 254 -20.72 -11.47 40.39
C ALA A 254 -19.48 -10.75 39.84
N ASP A 255 -18.63 -10.17 40.72
CA ASP A 255 -17.43 -9.44 40.28
C ASP A 255 -16.34 -10.39 39.77
N MET A 256 -16.18 -11.54 40.45
CA MET A 256 -15.25 -12.58 39.99
C MET A 256 -15.73 -13.24 38.69
N LEU A 257 -17.04 -13.45 38.54
CA LEU A 257 -17.64 -14.00 37.32
C LEU A 257 -17.44 -13.05 36.13
N GLN A 258 -17.67 -11.75 36.32
CA GLN A 258 -17.46 -10.76 35.26
C GLN A 258 -15.99 -10.72 34.80
N LYS A 259 -15.03 -10.76 35.75
CA LYS A 259 -13.60 -10.83 35.44
C LYS A 259 -13.22 -12.12 34.72
N ALA A 260 -13.82 -13.26 35.07
CA ALA A 260 -13.58 -14.54 34.41
C ALA A 260 -14.14 -14.57 32.97
N LEU A 261 -15.28 -13.93 32.73
CA LEU A 261 -15.94 -13.89 31.42
C LEU A 261 -15.39 -12.84 30.47
N ALA A 262 -14.77 -11.77 30.98
CA ALA A 262 -14.31 -10.63 30.17
C ALA A 262 -13.44 -11.01 28.96
N PRO A 263 -12.44 -11.93 29.07
CA PRO A 263 -11.64 -12.33 27.91
C PRO A 263 -12.45 -13.05 26.83
N ALA A 264 -13.43 -13.88 27.21
CA ALA A 264 -14.29 -14.61 26.28
C ALA A 264 -15.34 -13.68 25.65
N ALA A 265 -15.96 -12.82 26.45
CA ALA A 265 -16.93 -11.83 25.99
C ALA A 265 -16.31 -10.87 24.96
N GLY A 266 -15.06 -10.41 25.18
CA GLY A 266 -14.34 -9.60 24.21
C GLY A 266 -14.07 -10.30 22.87
N LYS A 267 -13.75 -11.60 22.89
CA LYS A 267 -13.56 -12.40 21.66
C LYS A 267 -14.86 -12.53 20.85
N PHE A 268 -15.99 -12.75 21.53
CA PHE A 268 -17.29 -12.88 20.87
C PHE A 268 -17.85 -11.54 20.41
N ASP A 269 -17.60 -10.45 21.14
CA ASP A 269 -17.92 -9.08 20.69
C ASP A 269 -17.16 -8.74 19.39
N TYR A 270 -15.86 -9.05 19.32
CA TYR A 270 -15.10 -8.97 18.08
C TYR A 270 -15.72 -9.81 16.95
N HIS A 271 -16.17 -11.03 17.25
CA HIS A 271 -16.81 -11.90 16.26
C HIS A 271 -18.14 -11.33 15.74
N ILE A 272 -18.98 -10.74 16.61
CA ILE A 272 -20.20 -10.02 16.21
C ILE A 272 -19.86 -8.91 15.20
N CYS A 273 -18.89 -8.05 15.53
CA CYS A 273 -18.44 -6.98 14.65
C CYS A 273 -17.90 -7.52 13.32
N LYS A 274 -17.13 -8.61 13.35
CA LYS A 274 -16.59 -9.25 12.15
C LYS A 274 -17.70 -9.74 11.21
N VAL A 275 -18.65 -10.52 11.73
CA VAL A 275 -19.74 -11.10 10.90
C VAL A 275 -20.63 -10.00 10.32
N LEU A 276 -21.00 -8.99 11.14
CA LEU A 276 -21.80 -7.87 10.65
C LEU A 276 -21.04 -7.06 9.59
N CYS A 277 -19.75 -6.81 9.79
CA CYS A 277 -18.90 -6.14 8.80
C CYS A 277 -18.86 -6.89 7.47
N GLU A 278 -18.73 -8.21 7.49
CA GLU A 278 -18.69 -9.05 6.27
C GLU A 278 -20.02 -8.98 5.49
N ILE A 279 -21.16 -9.08 6.20
CA ILE A 279 -22.49 -8.99 5.58
C ILE A 279 -22.73 -7.59 5.01
N ARG A 280 -22.48 -6.53 5.77
CA ARG A 280 -22.64 -5.14 5.30
C ARG A 280 -21.69 -4.79 4.16
N THR A 281 -20.47 -5.33 4.16
CA THR A 281 -19.54 -5.20 3.04
C THR A 281 -20.09 -5.84 1.77
N SER A 282 -20.81 -6.97 1.87
CA SER A 282 -21.44 -7.60 0.70
C SER A 282 -22.61 -6.80 0.13
N GLN A 283 -23.32 -6.06 0.98
CA GLN A 283 -24.48 -5.21 0.66
C GLN A 283 -24.10 -3.76 0.36
N ILE A 284 -22.82 -3.38 0.46
CA ILE A 284 -22.36 -1.99 0.45
C ILE A 284 -22.82 -1.18 -0.77
N PHE A 285 -22.94 -1.81 -1.93
CA PHE A 285 -23.40 -1.11 -3.14
C PHE A 285 -24.84 -0.62 -2.98
N ASP A 286 -25.74 -1.49 -2.48
CA ASP A 286 -27.14 -1.15 -2.29
C ASP A 286 -27.30 -0.14 -1.14
N ILE A 287 -26.51 -0.30 -0.06
CA ILE A 287 -26.43 0.71 1.02
C ILE A 287 -26.07 2.09 0.47
N ILE A 288 -25.14 2.21 -0.48
CA ILE A 288 -24.76 3.50 -1.09
C ILE A 288 -25.87 4.04 -2.00
N VAL A 289 -26.60 3.17 -2.72
CA VAL A 289 -27.74 3.57 -3.56
C VAL A 289 -28.87 4.16 -2.71
N ASP A 290 -29.16 3.55 -1.56
CA ASP A 290 -30.28 3.93 -0.68
C ASP A 290 -29.93 5.09 0.27
N TYR A 291 -28.75 5.69 0.16
CA TYR A 291 -28.39 6.88 0.94
C TYR A 291 -29.27 8.07 0.53
N PRO A 292 -29.90 8.81 1.47
CA PRO A 292 -29.53 8.99 2.88
C PRO A 292 -30.22 8.07 3.91
N ASP A 293 -31.21 7.27 3.51
CA ASP A 293 -32.00 6.45 4.45
C ASP A 293 -31.14 5.35 5.11
N SER A 294 -30.11 4.88 4.41
CA SER A 294 -29.17 3.85 4.87
C SER A 294 -28.08 4.34 5.86
N ARG A 295 -28.18 5.57 6.38
CA ARG A 295 -27.14 6.20 7.23
C ARG A 295 -26.79 5.40 8.48
N ILE A 296 -27.76 4.75 9.12
CA ILE A 296 -27.54 3.97 10.35
C ILE A 296 -26.73 2.71 10.07
N ALA A 297 -26.95 2.06 8.94
CA ALA A 297 -26.16 0.92 8.50
C ALA A 297 -24.68 1.29 8.28
N LEU A 298 -24.41 2.51 7.81
CA LEU A 298 -23.05 3.04 7.68
C LEU A 298 -22.40 3.31 9.04
N THR A 299 -23.14 3.84 10.03
CA THR A 299 -22.60 4.04 11.38
C THR A 299 -22.28 2.71 12.07
N ASP A 300 -23.13 1.70 11.90
CA ASP A 300 -22.87 0.34 12.41
C ASP A 300 -21.63 -0.27 11.74
N LEU A 301 -21.50 -0.12 10.42
CA LEU A 301 -20.34 -0.60 9.68
C LEU A 301 -19.05 0.11 10.12
N LYS A 302 -19.11 1.42 10.40
CA LYS A 302 -17.98 2.18 10.93
C LYS A 302 -17.49 1.60 12.25
N GLU A 303 -18.38 1.44 13.24
CA GLU A 303 -18.01 0.88 14.55
C GLU A 303 -17.47 -0.55 14.41
N CYS A 304 -18.06 -1.35 13.52
CA CYS A 304 -17.58 -2.71 13.26
C CYS A 304 -16.18 -2.73 12.63
N MET A 305 -15.87 -1.80 11.71
CA MET A 305 -14.56 -1.72 11.07
C MET A 305 -13.45 -1.21 11.98
N GLU A 306 -13.77 -0.40 12.99
CA GLU A 306 -12.80 0.03 14.00
C GLU A 306 -12.36 -1.15 14.89
N ARG A 307 -13.24 -2.15 15.09
CA ARG A 307 -12.94 -3.35 15.90
C ARG A 307 -12.46 -4.53 15.07
N ALA A 308 -13.00 -4.72 13.87
CA ALA A 308 -12.67 -5.81 12.95
C ALA A 308 -12.00 -5.25 11.70
N ASP A 309 -10.78 -5.68 11.41
CA ASP A 309 -9.97 -5.21 10.27
C ASP A 309 -10.60 -5.59 8.91
N GLY A 310 -11.59 -4.81 8.48
CA GLY A 310 -12.43 -5.05 7.31
C GLY A 310 -12.19 -4.10 6.13
N ARG A 311 -11.36 -3.06 6.32
CA ARG A 311 -11.12 -1.97 5.35
C ARG A 311 -10.69 -2.49 3.98
N GLY A 312 -9.74 -3.43 3.94
CA GLY A 312 -9.25 -4.02 2.70
C GLY A 312 -10.26 -4.92 1.97
N ASN A 313 -11.19 -5.56 2.70
CA ASN A 313 -12.26 -6.36 2.10
C ASN A 313 -13.35 -5.47 1.48
N LEU A 314 -13.65 -4.35 2.13
CA LEU A 314 -14.59 -3.34 1.64
C LEU A 314 -14.15 -2.77 0.29
N VAL A 315 -12.89 -2.33 0.17
CA VAL A 315 -12.34 -1.79 -1.08
C VAL A 315 -12.42 -2.81 -2.22
N ARG A 316 -12.00 -4.06 -1.98
CA ARG A 316 -12.05 -5.13 -2.99
C ARG A 316 -13.48 -5.43 -3.45
N THR A 317 -14.41 -5.53 -2.52
CA THR A 317 -15.81 -5.86 -2.81
C THR A 317 -16.51 -4.71 -3.54
N LEU A 318 -16.34 -3.48 -3.07
CA LEU A 318 -16.94 -2.30 -3.68
C LEU A 318 -16.38 -2.04 -5.09
N ARG A 319 -15.07 -2.17 -5.32
CA ARG A 319 -14.49 -2.08 -6.68
C ARG A 319 -15.06 -3.15 -7.61
N LYS A 320 -15.22 -4.38 -7.13
CA LYS A 320 -15.83 -5.47 -7.90
C LYS A 320 -17.29 -5.19 -8.26
N LEU A 321 -18.07 -4.66 -7.31
CA LEU A 321 -19.48 -4.30 -7.53
C LEU A 321 -19.61 -3.11 -8.49
N ASN A 322 -18.77 -2.07 -8.34
CA ASN A 322 -18.75 -0.90 -9.25
C ASN A 322 -18.43 -1.32 -10.69
N ASN A 323 -17.42 -2.16 -10.91
CA ASN A 323 -17.11 -2.68 -12.24
C ASN A 323 -18.24 -3.51 -12.85
N LYS A 324 -19.02 -4.22 -12.03
CA LYS A 324 -20.10 -5.10 -12.49
C LYS A 324 -21.42 -4.36 -12.75
N ARG A 325 -21.78 -3.39 -11.90
CA ARG A 325 -23.12 -2.78 -11.87
C ARG A 325 -23.16 -1.31 -12.31
N LEU A 326 -22.03 -0.59 -12.28
CA LEU A 326 -21.99 0.86 -12.55
C LEU A 326 -21.13 1.21 -13.77
N LEU A 327 -19.93 0.66 -13.87
CA LEU A 327 -18.93 1.02 -14.88
C LEU A 327 -19.10 0.21 -16.17
N HIS A 328 -20.27 0.31 -16.78
CA HIS A 328 -20.56 -0.34 -18.06
C HIS A 328 -21.19 0.64 -19.07
N PRO A 329 -21.02 0.42 -20.39
CA PRO A 329 -21.48 1.36 -21.42
C PRO A 329 -22.98 1.67 -21.39
N GLY A 330 -23.82 0.77 -20.87
CA GLY A 330 -25.27 0.98 -20.77
C GLY A 330 -25.75 1.90 -19.64
N ALA A 331 -24.86 2.39 -18.77
CA ALA A 331 -25.22 3.32 -17.69
C ALA A 331 -25.09 4.76 -18.18
N ASP A 332 -26.08 5.61 -17.88
CA ASP A 332 -26.02 7.04 -18.17
C ASP A 332 -24.92 7.71 -17.33
N THR A 333 -24.19 8.64 -17.94
CA THR A 333 -23.16 9.46 -17.27
C THR A 333 -23.75 10.20 -16.07
N LYS A 334 -25.02 10.62 -16.13
CA LYS A 334 -25.72 11.26 -15.01
C LYS A 334 -25.86 10.33 -13.81
N ASP A 335 -26.26 9.08 -14.02
CA ASP A 335 -26.45 8.10 -12.95
C ASP A 335 -25.11 7.71 -12.30
N ILE A 336 -24.05 7.59 -13.10
CA ILE A 336 -22.70 7.33 -12.59
C ILE A 336 -22.23 8.46 -11.70
N LEU A 337 -22.47 9.72 -12.08
CA LEU A 337 -22.10 10.89 -11.28
C LEU A 337 -22.92 10.95 -9.98
N THR A 338 -24.23 10.71 -10.03
CA THR A 338 -25.09 10.66 -8.82
C THR A 338 -24.60 9.57 -7.86
N GLN A 339 -24.34 8.37 -8.35
CA GLN A 339 -23.82 7.28 -7.54
C GLN A 339 -22.43 7.57 -6.98
N TYR A 340 -21.56 8.23 -7.76
CA TYR A 340 -20.24 8.64 -7.29
C TYR A 340 -20.33 9.67 -6.16
N VAL A 341 -21.27 10.62 -6.24
CA VAL A 341 -21.55 11.59 -5.17
C VAL A 341 -22.05 10.88 -3.91
N SER A 342 -23.01 9.96 -4.02
CA SER A 342 -23.46 9.14 -2.89
C SER A 342 -22.32 8.30 -2.31
N THR A 343 -21.43 7.76 -3.15
CA THR A 343 -20.23 7.03 -2.73
C THR A 343 -19.28 7.93 -1.92
N ILE A 344 -19.04 9.17 -2.36
CA ILE A 344 -18.24 10.15 -1.61
C ILE A 344 -18.86 10.42 -0.24
N ARG A 345 -20.17 10.70 -0.19
CA ARG A 345 -20.90 10.97 1.07
C ARG A 345 -20.83 9.79 2.04
N CYS A 346 -21.11 8.58 1.56
CA CYS A 346 -21.08 7.37 2.39
C CYS A 346 -19.67 7.05 2.91
N LEU A 347 -18.65 7.11 2.05
CA LEU A 347 -17.27 6.80 2.44
C LEU A 347 -16.68 7.85 3.39
N ARG A 348 -17.13 9.11 3.35
CA ARG A 348 -16.77 10.12 4.37
C ARG A 348 -17.32 9.83 5.75
N ILE A 349 -18.49 9.18 5.85
CA ILE A 349 -19.05 8.74 7.13
C ILE A 349 -18.21 7.59 7.70
N LEU A 350 -17.86 6.63 6.84
CA LEU A 350 -17.07 5.45 7.22
C LEU A 350 -15.60 5.78 7.54
N ASP A 351 -14.99 6.68 6.78
CA ASP A 351 -13.58 7.02 6.85
C ASP A 351 -13.39 8.53 6.62
N PRO A 352 -13.50 9.35 7.69
CA PRO A 352 -13.37 10.80 7.60
C PRO A 352 -12.07 11.30 6.92
N PRO A 353 -10.90 10.65 7.08
CA PRO A 353 -9.70 11.02 6.33
C PRO A 353 -9.88 10.87 4.80
N GLY A 354 -10.69 9.92 4.33
CA GLY A 354 -10.96 9.71 2.90
C GLY A 354 -9.99 8.75 2.20
N VAL A 355 -9.21 7.96 2.95
CA VAL A 355 -8.30 6.94 2.41
C VAL A 355 -9.07 5.86 1.63
N LEU A 356 -10.22 5.42 2.15
CA LEU A 356 -11.07 4.44 1.46
C LEU A 356 -11.63 5.00 0.15
N LEU A 357 -12.04 6.27 0.17
CA LEU A 357 -12.53 6.96 -1.01
C LEU A 357 -11.45 7.03 -2.08
N PHE A 358 -10.22 7.37 -1.72
CA PHE A 358 -9.10 7.41 -2.66
C PHE A 358 -8.90 6.08 -3.40
N LYS A 359 -8.90 4.95 -2.68
CA LYS A 359 -8.71 3.60 -3.25
C LYS A 359 -9.87 3.13 -4.15
N VAL A 360 -11.10 3.55 -3.86
CA VAL A 360 -12.30 3.14 -4.60
C VAL A 360 -12.60 4.08 -5.77
N ALA A 361 -12.20 5.35 -5.67
CA ALA A 361 -12.52 6.38 -6.65
C ALA A 361 -11.76 6.21 -7.97
N ASP A 362 -10.52 5.71 -7.97
CA ASP A 362 -9.67 5.70 -9.18
C ASP A 362 -10.33 5.01 -10.42
N PRO A 363 -10.92 3.81 -10.31
CA PRO A 363 -11.65 3.19 -11.43
C PRO A 363 -12.82 4.03 -11.94
N ILE A 364 -13.57 4.68 -11.04
CA ILE A 364 -14.71 5.54 -11.40
C ILE A 364 -14.20 6.78 -12.13
N ARG A 365 -13.14 7.42 -11.61
CA ARG A 365 -12.52 8.61 -12.19
C ARG A 365 -11.97 8.32 -13.58
N ARG A 366 -11.25 7.21 -13.75
CA ARG A 366 -10.72 6.79 -15.05
C ARG A 366 -11.84 6.59 -16.07
N TYR A 367 -12.91 5.89 -15.69
CA TYR A 367 -14.06 5.67 -16.57
C TYR A 367 -14.78 6.97 -16.96
N LEU A 368 -14.93 7.90 -16.01
CA LEU A 368 -15.50 9.23 -16.28
C LEU A 368 -14.62 10.09 -17.19
N ARG A 369 -13.29 10.01 -17.10
CA ARG A 369 -12.37 10.72 -18.02
C ARG A 369 -12.46 10.25 -19.46
N GLU A 370 -12.71 8.96 -19.67
CA GLU A 370 -12.83 8.36 -21.00
C GLU A 370 -14.12 8.79 -21.72
N ARG A 371 -15.13 9.24 -20.98
CA ARG A 371 -16.40 9.73 -21.53
C ARG A 371 -16.33 11.22 -21.92
N PRO A 372 -16.66 11.59 -23.17
CA PRO A 372 -16.52 12.97 -23.66
C PRO A 372 -17.59 13.93 -23.09
N ASP A 373 -18.74 13.41 -22.67
CA ASP A 373 -19.89 14.16 -22.15
C ASP A 373 -19.81 14.47 -20.64
N THR A 374 -18.86 13.87 -19.92
CA THR A 374 -18.72 14.00 -18.47
C THR A 374 -18.62 15.44 -17.99
N ILE A 375 -17.76 16.27 -18.60
CA ILE A 375 -17.56 17.67 -18.19
C ILE A 375 -18.87 18.45 -18.36
N ARG A 376 -19.57 18.24 -19.47
CA ARG A 376 -20.85 18.88 -19.76
C ARG A 376 -21.93 18.47 -18.77
N CYS A 377 -22.00 17.18 -18.39
CA CYS A 377 -22.91 16.69 -17.36
C CYS A 377 -22.62 17.30 -15.98
N ILE A 378 -21.33 17.37 -15.57
CA ILE A 378 -20.92 17.99 -14.31
C ILE A 378 -21.33 19.47 -14.29
N VAL A 379 -20.98 20.24 -15.32
CA VAL A 379 -21.33 21.67 -15.44
C VAL A 379 -22.84 21.88 -15.51
N SER A 380 -23.58 20.99 -16.19
CA SER A 380 -25.05 21.07 -16.22
C SER A 380 -25.70 20.81 -14.86
N ASN A 381 -25.17 19.88 -14.07
CA ASN A 381 -25.64 19.64 -12.71
C ASN A 381 -25.29 20.81 -11.77
N LEU A 382 -24.15 21.48 -11.95
CA LEU A 382 -23.76 22.68 -11.20
C LEU A 382 -24.61 23.92 -11.52
N VAL A 383 -25.07 24.05 -12.78
CA VAL A 383 -25.77 25.25 -13.27
C VAL A 383 -27.30 25.11 -13.20
N GLY A 384 -27.85 23.88 -13.16
CA GLY A 384 -29.30 23.62 -13.15
C GLY A 384 -30.02 24.02 -11.86
N ASP A 385 -31.32 24.32 -11.96
CA ASP A 385 -32.21 24.84 -10.89
C ASP A 385 -32.53 23.84 -9.75
N GLY A 386 -31.75 22.78 -9.54
CA GLY A 386 -32.02 21.72 -8.56
C GLY A 386 -30.78 20.97 -8.06
N SER A 387 -29.67 21.68 -7.87
CA SER A 387 -28.39 21.08 -7.51
C SER A 387 -28.33 20.66 -6.02
N ASP A 388 -28.63 19.40 -5.72
CA ASP A 388 -28.29 18.75 -4.43
C ASP A 388 -26.77 18.75 -4.12
N LEU A 389 -25.94 19.07 -5.11
CA LEU A 389 -24.48 19.22 -4.94
C LEU A 389 -24.06 20.49 -4.21
N LEU A 390 -24.98 21.44 -4.02
CA LEU A 390 -24.72 22.76 -3.40
C LEU A 390 -25.42 22.91 -2.05
N GLU A 391 -25.67 21.81 -1.33
CA GLU A 391 -26.24 21.85 0.02
C GLU A 391 -25.50 22.87 0.91
N GLU A 392 -26.27 23.76 1.55
CA GLU A 392 -25.84 25.02 2.19
C GLU A 392 -24.84 24.87 3.37
N ASN A 393 -24.41 23.66 3.73
CA ASN A 393 -23.64 23.36 4.94
C ASN A 393 -22.15 23.01 4.74
N GLU A 394 -21.65 22.85 3.49
CA GLU A 394 -20.21 22.71 3.26
C GLU A 394 -19.56 24.10 3.12
N GLN A 395 -18.54 24.40 3.95
CA GLN A 395 -17.77 25.64 3.83
C GLN A 395 -17.19 25.75 2.42
N VAL A 396 -17.69 26.71 1.63
CA VAL A 396 -17.24 26.95 0.25
C VAL A 396 -15.81 27.48 0.28
N LEU A 397 -14.84 26.56 0.20
CA LEU A 397 -13.43 26.90 0.06
C LEU A 397 -13.08 27.14 -1.42
N PRO A 398 -12.24 28.14 -1.74
CA PRO A 398 -11.72 28.31 -3.09
C PRO A 398 -10.95 27.06 -3.54
N ILE A 399 -11.15 26.60 -4.79
CA ILE A 399 -10.40 25.46 -5.37
C ILE A 399 -8.89 25.77 -5.40
N GLN A 400 -8.51 27.06 -5.38
CA GLN A 400 -7.13 27.51 -5.23
C GLN A 400 -6.53 27.22 -3.86
N ALA A 401 -7.32 27.27 -2.78
CA ALA A 401 -6.86 27.01 -1.41
C ALA A 401 -6.54 25.52 -1.15
N LEU A 402 -7.07 24.60 -1.98
CA LEU A 402 -6.79 23.16 -1.90
C LEU A 402 -5.49 22.74 -2.62
N ASN A 403 -4.91 23.63 -3.43
CA ASN A 403 -3.64 23.40 -4.13
C ASN A 403 -2.42 23.96 -3.38
N GLU A 404 -2.62 24.60 -2.22
CA GLU A 404 -1.52 24.99 -1.34
C GLU A 404 -0.92 23.74 -0.68
N PRO A 405 0.35 23.39 -0.92
CA PRO A 405 0.97 22.17 -0.38
C PRO A 405 1.36 22.29 1.11
N TYR A 406 0.77 23.25 1.85
CA TYR A 406 1.06 23.48 3.26
C TYR A 406 -0.03 22.84 4.14
N GLU A 407 0.27 21.66 4.67
CA GLU A 407 -0.33 21.24 5.94
C GLU A 407 0.14 22.22 7.02
N ASP A 408 -0.80 22.97 7.60
CA ASP A 408 -0.52 23.80 8.77
C ASP A 408 -0.37 22.87 9.98
N TYR A 409 0.85 22.40 10.24
CA TYR A 409 1.18 21.58 11.41
C TYR A 409 0.98 22.31 12.75
N SER A 410 0.61 23.60 12.70
CA SER A 410 0.21 24.40 13.85
C SER A 410 -1.28 24.29 14.16
N ASP A 411 -2.08 23.65 13.29
CA ASP A 411 -3.51 23.44 13.47
C ASP A 411 -3.75 22.40 14.61
N PRO A 412 -4.44 22.76 15.71
CA PRO A 412 -4.75 21.84 16.80
C PRO A 412 -5.62 20.64 16.39
N GLN A 413 -6.22 20.68 15.19
CA GLN A 413 -7.05 19.63 14.60
C GLN A 413 -6.32 18.75 13.56
N TRP A 414 -5.02 18.96 13.35
CA TRP A 414 -4.21 18.13 12.45
C TRP A 414 -3.95 16.75 13.07
N ASP A 415 -4.22 15.68 12.32
CA ASP A 415 -4.01 14.28 12.69
C ASP A 415 -3.14 13.62 11.60
N PRO A 416 -2.09 12.83 11.94
CA PRO A 416 -1.24 12.19 10.95
C PRO A 416 -2.00 11.19 10.06
N GLU A 417 -1.49 11.00 8.85
CA GLU A 417 -2.05 10.06 7.88
C GLU A 417 -2.09 8.62 8.43
N PRO A 418 -3.22 7.91 8.27
CA PRO A 418 -3.34 6.50 8.64
C PRO A 418 -2.32 5.61 7.91
N ASN A 419 -1.87 4.54 8.57
CA ASN A 419 -0.88 3.59 8.00
C ASN A 419 -1.34 2.92 6.69
N ASP A 420 -2.64 2.88 6.40
CA ASP A 420 -3.21 2.31 5.19
C ASP A 420 -3.37 3.31 4.03
N ALA A 421 -3.00 4.58 4.23
CA ALA A 421 -2.94 5.59 3.18
C ALA A 421 -1.95 5.19 2.07
N GLU A 422 -2.34 5.32 0.81
CA GLU A 422 -1.42 5.13 -0.31
C GLU A 422 -0.44 6.31 -0.39
N PRO A 423 0.78 6.15 -0.94
CA PRO A 423 1.79 7.22 -0.95
C PRO A 423 1.36 8.53 -1.65
N ASP A 424 0.38 8.44 -2.56
CA ASP A 424 -0.20 9.58 -3.27
C ASP A 424 -1.40 10.21 -2.54
N PHE A 425 -1.92 9.55 -1.50
CA PHE A 425 -2.94 10.11 -0.64
C PHE A 425 -2.31 11.21 0.21
N ARG A 426 -2.94 12.38 0.22
CA ARG A 426 -2.58 13.49 1.11
C ARG A 426 -3.80 13.83 1.94
N THR A 427 -3.61 14.06 3.24
CA THR A 427 -4.61 14.73 4.09
C THR A 427 -4.80 16.19 3.69
N SER A 428 -5.30 16.45 2.48
CA SER A 428 -5.95 17.73 2.22
C SER A 428 -7.21 17.79 3.07
N LYS A 429 -7.47 18.92 3.75
CA LYS A 429 -8.79 19.21 4.35
C LYS A 429 -9.87 18.70 3.41
N PRO A 430 -10.87 17.93 3.88
CA PRO A 430 -11.79 17.20 3.01
C PRO A 430 -12.37 18.14 1.97
N GLY A 431 -11.83 18.05 0.75
CA GLY A 431 -12.20 18.96 -0.32
C GLY A 431 -13.66 18.73 -0.61
N ASP A 432 -14.46 19.80 -0.67
CA ASP A 432 -15.87 19.76 -1.06
C ASP A 432 -16.12 18.79 -2.24
N ILE A 433 -17.29 18.14 -2.29
CA ILE A 433 -17.68 17.22 -3.37
C ILE A 433 -17.36 17.80 -4.74
N VAL A 434 -17.61 19.10 -4.95
CA VAL A 434 -17.32 19.80 -6.21
C VAL A 434 -15.82 19.81 -6.52
N SER A 435 -14.97 20.04 -5.51
CA SER A 435 -13.51 20.00 -5.71
C SER A 435 -13.02 18.60 -6.08
N THR A 436 -13.63 17.56 -5.51
CA THR A 436 -13.33 16.15 -5.80
C THR A 436 -13.77 15.76 -7.22
N LEU A 437 -14.85 16.36 -7.74
CA LEU A 437 -15.31 16.19 -9.12
C LEU A 437 -14.43 16.96 -10.12
N VAL A 438 -14.01 18.18 -9.78
CA VAL A 438 -13.11 18.97 -10.62
C VAL A 438 -11.71 18.34 -10.69
N SER A 439 -11.23 17.72 -9.60
CA SER A 439 -9.95 17.02 -9.56
C SER A 439 -9.89 15.76 -10.43
N ILE A 440 -10.99 15.36 -11.09
CA ILE A 440 -10.97 14.28 -12.08
C ILE A 440 -10.08 14.66 -13.27
N TYR A 441 -9.96 15.95 -13.59
CA TYR A 441 -9.18 16.46 -14.71
C TYR A 441 -8.02 17.37 -14.24
N ASP A 442 -6.89 17.30 -14.94
CA ASP A 442 -5.67 18.05 -14.59
C ASP A 442 -5.76 19.55 -14.91
N SER A 443 -6.59 19.93 -15.90
CA SER A 443 -6.78 21.32 -16.32
C SER A 443 -8.16 21.84 -15.96
N ARG A 444 -8.17 22.97 -15.26
CA ARG A 444 -9.37 23.77 -14.95
C ARG A 444 -9.91 24.49 -16.18
N ASP A 445 -9.09 24.68 -17.22
CA ASP A 445 -9.45 25.45 -18.41
C ASP A 445 -10.55 24.76 -19.22
N LEU A 446 -10.61 23.42 -19.17
CA LEU A 446 -11.66 22.64 -19.83
C LEU A 446 -13.03 22.93 -19.20
N PHE A 447 -13.10 22.94 -17.87
CA PHE A 447 -14.31 23.31 -17.14
C PHE A 447 -14.73 24.75 -17.40
N VAL A 448 -13.77 25.67 -17.44
CA VAL A 448 -14.04 27.09 -17.70
C VAL A 448 -14.53 27.31 -19.13
N LYS A 449 -13.92 26.65 -20.14
CA LYS A 449 -14.38 26.72 -21.54
C LYS A 449 -15.77 26.13 -21.71
N GLU A 450 -16.06 24.99 -21.09
CA GLU A 450 -17.38 24.37 -21.18
C GLU A 450 -18.43 25.22 -20.46
N LEU A 451 -18.08 25.80 -19.30
CA LEU A 451 -18.93 26.75 -18.59
C LEU A 451 -19.17 28.02 -19.43
N GLN A 452 -18.17 28.55 -20.13
CA GLN A 452 -18.32 29.67 -21.07
C GLN A 452 -19.23 29.33 -22.25
N SER A 453 -19.10 28.13 -22.81
CA SER A 453 -19.96 27.63 -23.88
C SER A 453 -21.41 27.49 -23.42
N MET A 454 -21.62 26.84 -22.25
CA MET A 454 -22.93 26.66 -21.63
C MET A 454 -23.58 27.99 -21.24
N LEU A 455 -22.85 28.90 -20.61
CA LEU A 455 -23.32 30.26 -20.34
C LEU A 455 -23.63 30.96 -21.67
N GLY A 456 -22.70 30.97 -22.62
CA GLY A 456 -22.88 31.51 -23.97
C GLY A 456 -24.21 31.12 -24.62
N GLN A 457 -24.62 29.86 -24.45
CA GLN A 457 -25.88 29.31 -24.96
C GLN A 457 -27.09 29.54 -24.04
N ARG A 458 -26.91 29.60 -22.70
CA ARG A 458 -27.99 29.67 -21.69
C ARG A 458 -28.12 31.02 -20.98
N LEU A 459 -27.40 32.06 -21.42
CA LEU A 459 -27.23 33.39 -20.77
C LEU A 459 -28.53 34.19 -20.52
N LEU A 460 -29.69 33.61 -20.81
CA LEU A 460 -30.99 34.18 -20.49
C LEU A 460 -31.50 33.82 -19.07
N ALA A 461 -30.88 32.89 -18.30
CA ALA A 461 -31.60 32.32 -17.14
C ALA A 461 -30.89 32.04 -15.79
N THR A 462 -29.59 32.29 -15.53
CA THR A 462 -28.97 31.70 -14.31
C THR A 462 -28.37 32.67 -13.28
N ARG A 463 -28.80 32.51 -12.01
CA ARG A 463 -28.37 33.24 -10.79
C ARG A 463 -27.13 32.66 -10.08
N ASN A 464 -26.58 31.53 -10.52
CA ASN A 464 -25.59 30.73 -9.75
C ASN A 464 -24.11 31.14 -9.91
N VAL A 465 -23.84 32.35 -10.41
CA VAL A 465 -22.48 32.76 -10.81
C VAL A 465 -21.61 33.09 -9.59
N GLU A 466 -22.19 33.59 -8.49
CA GLU A 466 -21.44 33.98 -7.28
C GLU A 466 -20.77 32.77 -6.59
N ILE A 467 -21.45 31.63 -6.53
CA ILE A 467 -20.89 30.38 -5.98
C ILE A 467 -19.72 29.89 -6.85
N LEU A 468 -19.84 30.03 -8.18
CA LEU A 468 -18.77 29.66 -9.10
C LEU A 468 -17.55 30.59 -8.96
N LYS A 469 -17.75 31.90 -8.70
CA LYS A 469 -16.67 32.87 -8.43
C LYS A 469 -15.87 32.51 -7.19
N LEU A 470 -16.55 32.15 -6.10
CA LEU A 470 -15.91 31.72 -4.88
C LEU A 470 -15.03 30.47 -5.09
N ARG A 471 -15.45 29.56 -6.00
CA ARG A 471 -14.75 28.29 -6.25
C ARG A 471 -13.60 28.39 -7.26
N PHE A 472 -13.83 28.94 -8.45
CA PHE A 472 -12.83 28.97 -9.54
C PHE A 472 -11.92 30.19 -9.51
N GLY A 473 -12.24 31.19 -8.68
CA GLY A 473 -11.52 32.45 -8.58
C GLY A 473 -11.94 33.47 -9.64
N GLU A 474 -11.75 34.75 -9.33
CA GLU A 474 -12.23 35.87 -10.14
C GLU A 474 -11.56 35.95 -11.52
N ALA A 475 -10.27 35.63 -11.61
CA ALA A 475 -9.52 35.70 -12.87
C ALA A 475 -9.99 34.68 -13.92
N ALA A 476 -10.32 33.45 -13.52
CA ALA A 476 -10.78 32.40 -14.44
C ALA A 476 -12.19 32.68 -14.98
N LEU A 477 -13.02 33.38 -14.20
CA LEU A 477 -14.39 33.74 -14.54
C LEU A 477 -14.55 35.17 -15.08
N GLN A 478 -13.45 35.91 -15.25
CA GLN A 478 -13.48 37.29 -15.76
C GLN A 478 -14.22 37.39 -17.11
N LEU A 479 -14.02 36.42 -18.01
CA LEU A 479 -14.73 36.36 -19.28
C LEU A 479 -16.25 36.22 -19.07
N CYS A 480 -16.68 35.28 -18.23
CA CYS A 480 -18.09 35.07 -17.88
C CYS A 480 -18.72 36.32 -17.23
N ASP A 481 -17.96 37.04 -16.41
CA ASP A 481 -18.39 38.29 -15.78
C ASP A 481 -18.59 39.42 -16.77
N VAL A 482 -17.67 39.56 -17.72
CA VAL A 482 -17.83 40.51 -18.82
C VAL A 482 -19.05 40.13 -19.67
N MET A 483 -19.29 38.84 -19.93
CA MET A 483 -20.48 38.38 -20.66
C MET A 483 -21.79 38.75 -19.94
N LEU A 484 -21.88 38.53 -18.63
CA LEU A 484 -23.08 38.89 -17.85
C LEU A 484 -23.27 40.40 -17.75
N ARG A 485 -22.18 41.15 -17.62
CA ARG A 485 -22.19 42.61 -17.62
C ARG A 485 -22.61 43.15 -18.98
N ASP A 486 -22.11 42.58 -20.07
CA ASP A 486 -22.49 42.91 -21.45
C ASP A 486 -24.00 42.71 -21.64
N VAL A 487 -24.59 41.60 -21.16
CA VAL A 487 -26.04 41.38 -21.23
C VAL A 487 -26.82 42.42 -20.43
N THR A 488 -26.35 42.75 -19.22
CA THR A 488 -27.02 43.75 -18.36
C THR A 488 -26.94 45.15 -18.95
N ASP A 489 -25.76 45.55 -19.43
CA ASP A 489 -25.53 46.84 -20.07
C ASP A 489 -26.21 46.91 -21.45
N SER A 490 -26.32 45.78 -22.16
CA SER A 490 -27.10 45.67 -23.39
C SER A 490 -28.56 45.94 -23.13
N ARG A 491 -29.18 45.32 -22.10
CA ARG A 491 -30.59 45.59 -21.76
C ARG A 491 -30.84 47.07 -21.44
N ARG A 492 -29.86 47.77 -20.87
CA ARG A 492 -29.96 49.21 -20.59
C ARG A 492 -29.87 50.05 -21.87
N VAL A 493 -28.90 49.74 -22.73
CA VAL A 493 -28.72 50.44 -24.01
C VAL A 493 -29.90 50.18 -24.93
N ASP A 494 -30.34 48.94 -25.03
CA ASP A 494 -31.49 48.53 -25.84
C ASP A 494 -32.76 49.28 -25.42
N LYS A 495 -33.07 49.34 -24.11
CA LYS A 495 -34.20 50.14 -23.61
C LYS A 495 -34.11 51.62 -23.96
N HIS A 496 -32.90 52.18 -24.02
CA HIS A 496 -32.70 53.58 -24.37
C HIS A 496 -32.88 53.83 -25.87
N VAL A 497 -32.26 52.99 -26.70
CA VAL A 497 -32.29 53.10 -28.16
C VAL A 497 -33.67 52.74 -28.71
N ALA A 498 -34.23 51.60 -28.30
CA ALA A 498 -35.58 51.16 -28.69
C ALA A 498 -36.66 52.12 -28.18
N GLY A 499 -36.49 52.70 -26.98
CA GLY A 499 -37.40 53.70 -26.43
C GLY A 499 -37.41 55.03 -27.20
N ARG A 500 -36.33 55.38 -27.90
CA ARG A 500 -36.22 56.62 -28.69
C ARG A 500 -36.60 56.43 -30.15
N LEU A 501 -36.25 55.29 -30.74
CA LEU A 501 -36.58 54.94 -32.12
C LEU A 501 -37.99 54.35 -32.28
N ASN A 502 -38.62 53.89 -31.18
CA ASN A 502 -39.94 53.24 -31.16
C ASN A 502 -40.04 52.09 -32.20
N MET A 503 -38.97 51.29 -32.30
CA MET A 503 -38.87 50.16 -33.23
C MET A 503 -38.98 48.82 -32.49
N PRO A 504 -39.51 47.75 -33.13
CA PRO A 504 -39.61 46.41 -32.54
C PRO A 504 -38.28 45.64 -32.50
N LEU A 505 -37.18 46.23 -32.95
CA LEU A 505 -35.86 45.60 -32.92
C LEU A 505 -35.25 45.71 -31.52
N HIS A 506 -35.03 44.55 -30.88
CA HIS A 506 -34.31 44.43 -29.62
C HIS A 506 -32.95 43.77 -29.86
N ALA A 507 -31.86 44.50 -29.62
CA ALA A 507 -30.51 44.01 -29.88
C ALA A 507 -29.81 43.59 -28.59
N THR A 508 -29.14 42.42 -28.63
CA THR A 508 -28.20 42.01 -27.58
C THR A 508 -26.78 42.37 -28.02
N ILE A 509 -26.21 43.40 -27.40
CA ILE A 509 -24.91 43.97 -27.69
C ILE A 509 -23.86 43.25 -26.84
N ILE A 510 -22.94 42.57 -27.51
CA ILE A 510 -21.89 41.77 -26.88
C ILE A 510 -20.49 42.22 -27.31
N SER A 511 -19.50 42.04 -26.45
CA SER A 511 -18.11 42.39 -26.75
C SER A 511 -17.41 41.31 -27.58
N HIS A 512 -16.73 41.72 -28.66
CA HIS A 512 -16.10 40.78 -29.60
C HIS A 512 -14.98 39.93 -28.97
N LEU A 513 -14.24 40.45 -28.00
CA LEU A 513 -13.03 39.81 -27.47
C LEU A 513 -13.30 38.84 -26.30
N PHE A 514 -14.46 38.95 -25.65
CA PHE A 514 -14.74 38.22 -24.40
C PHE A 514 -15.75 37.09 -24.55
N TRP A 515 -16.42 37.00 -25.70
CA TRP A 515 -17.34 35.93 -26.04
C TRP A 515 -16.61 34.85 -26.85
N PRO A 516 -16.95 33.56 -26.68
CA PRO A 516 -16.38 32.49 -27.49
C PRO A 516 -16.64 32.73 -28.99
N ASN A 517 -15.85 32.11 -29.88
CA ASN A 517 -16.03 32.23 -31.33
C ASN A 517 -17.41 31.69 -31.75
N LEU A 518 -18.39 32.57 -31.72
CA LEU A 518 -19.69 32.39 -32.30
C LEU A 518 -19.47 32.33 -33.82
N GLN A 519 -19.61 31.15 -34.42
CA GLN A 519 -19.41 30.94 -35.87
C GLN A 519 -20.13 32.06 -36.62
N SER A 520 -19.42 32.90 -37.38
CA SER A 520 -20.02 34.06 -38.03
C SER A 520 -20.22 33.77 -39.51
N THR A 521 -21.41 33.27 -39.86
CA THR A 521 -21.87 33.31 -41.25
C THR A 521 -22.35 34.73 -41.51
N SER A 522 -21.50 35.59 -42.07
CA SER A 522 -21.89 36.95 -42.39
C SER A 522 -22.77 36.95 -43.64
N PHE A 523 -24.07 37.21 -43.47
CA PHE A 523 -24.99 37.49 -44.57
C PHE A 523 -25.66 38.84 -44.34
N LYS A 524 -26.06 39.50 -45.43
CA LYS A 524 -26.73 40.81 -45.35
C LYS A 524 -28.24 40.57 -45.20
N MET A 525 -28.84 41.23 -44.21
CA MET A 525 -30.30 41.27 -44.11
C MET A 525 -30.84 42.14 -45.26
N PRO A 526 -31.93 41.73 -45.94
CA PRO A 526 -32.56 42.52 -46.98
C PRO A 526 -33.56 43.56 -46.41
N GLY A 527 -34.08 44.41 -47.30
CA GLY A 527 -35.24 45.29 -47.11
C GLY A 527 -35.36 46.02 -45.78
N GLN A 528 -36.50 45.83 -45.11
CA GLN A 528 -36.88 46.48 -43.86
C GLN A 528 -35.94 46.12 -42.71
N PHE A 529 -35.43 44.87 -42.67
CA PHE A 529 -34.50 44.46 -41.61
C PHE A 529 -33.17 45.18 -41.74
N GLN A 530 -32.70 45.46 -42.96
CA GLN A 530 -31.49 46.26 -43.18
C GLN A 530 -31.67 47.69 -42.65
N HIS A 531 -32.77 48.34 -42.99
CA HIS A 531 -33.06 49.72 -42.54
C HIS A 531 -33.14 49.81 -41.01
N MET A 532 -33.79 48.84 -40.37
CA MET A 532 -33.86 48.78 -38.91
C MET A 532 -32.49 48.60 -38.26
N GLN A 533 -31.60 47.81 -38.86
CA GLN A 533 -30.22 47.63 -38.39
C GLN A 533 -29.38 48.91 -38.54
N GLU A 534 -29.54 49.64 -39.64
CA GLU A 534 -28.84 50.89 -39.93
C GLU A 534 -29.29 52.03 -38.99
N ASP A 535 -30.59 52.17 -38.76
CA ASP A 535 -31.15 53.16 -37.83
C ASP A 535 -30.70 52.90 -36.39
N PHE A 536 -30.67 51.63 -35.98
CA PHE A 536 -30.14 51.23 -34.68
C PHE A 536 -28.63 51.53 -34.56
N GLU A 537 -27.83 51.25 -35.60
CA GLU A 537 -26.39 51.53 -35.60
C GLU A 537 -26.10 53.03 -35.52
N LYS A 538 -26.91 53.86 -36.19
CA LYS A 538 -26.77 55.32 -36.14
C LYS A 538 -27.03 55.87 -34.74
N GLU A 539 -28.16 55.52 -34.14
CA GLU A 539 -28.52 55.96 -32.78
C GLU A 539 -27.53 55.42 -31.72
N TYR A 540 -27.06 54.18 -31.88
CA TYR A 540 -26.05 53.62 -31.01
C TYR A 540 -24.71 54.38 -31.10
N THR A 541 -24.30 54.78 -32.30
CA THR A 541 -23.06 55.53 -32.53
C THR A 541 -23.13 56.94 -31.94
N GLU A 542 -24.31 57.57 -31.97
CA GLU A 542 -24.57 58.84 -31.28
C GLU A 542 -24.51 58.69 -29.75
N HIS A 543 -25.09 57.63 -29.20
CA HIS A 543 -25.11 57.38 -27.76
C HIS A 543 -23.74 56.91 -27.20
N LYS A 544 -22.98 56.11 -27.95
CA LYS A 544 -21.62 55.65 -27.58
C LYS A 544 -20.57 56.06 -28.62
N ALA A 545 -20.12 57.30 -28.50
CA ALA A 545 -19.08 57.87 -29.36
C ALA A 545 -17.82 56.99 -29.42
N GLY A 546 -17.34 56.71 -30.65
CA GLY A 546 -16.13 55.94 -30.91
C GLY A 546 -16.31 54.42 -30.95
N LYS A 547 -17.54 53.90 -30.94
CA LYS A 547 -17.84 52.46 -31.10
C LYS A 547 -18.67 52.21 -32.36
N LYS A 548 -18.36 51.13 -33.08
CA LYS A 548 -19.10 50.66 -34.26
C LYS A 548 -19.72 49.29 -33.99
N LEU A 549 -20.91 49.01 -34.52
CA LEU A 549 -21.56 47.71 -34.40
C LEU A 549 -21.14 46.78 -35.55
N ARG A 550 -21.11 45.48 -35.25
CA ARG A 550 -21.00 44.41 -36.25
C ARG A 550 -22.13 43.43 -35.97
N TRP A 551 -23.06 43.31 -36.90
CA TRP A 551 -24.20 42.41 -36.76
C TRP A 551 -23.79 40.95 -36.96
N MET A 552 -24.29 40.06 -36.10
CA MET A 552 -24.16 38.61 -36.21
C MET A 552 -25.52 38.01 -36.53
N ASN A 553 -25.94 38.14 -37.79
CA ASN A 553 -27.30 37.85 -38.24
C ASN A 553 -27.68 36.36 -38.16
N ASN A 554 -26.72 35.46 -38.02
CA ASN A 554 -26.99 34.05 -37.83
C ASN A 554 -27.48 33.70 -36.41
N LEU A 555 -27.32 34.62 -35.45
CA LEU A 555 -27.72 34.44 -34.06
C LEU A 555 -28.83 35.42 -33.72
N GLY A 556 -30.07 34.94 -33.66
CA GLY A 556 -31.24 35.75 -33.33
C GLY A 556 -32.54 34.98 -33.44
N THR A 557 -33.63 35.61 -33.01
CA THR A 557 -34.99 35.10 -33.18
C THR A 557 -35.85 36.24 -33.69
N VAL A 558 -36.59 35.99 -34.76
CA VAL A 558 -37.49 36.96 -35.38
C VAL A 558 -38.89 36.37 -35.39
N SER A 559 -39.80 36.99 -34.64
CA SER A 559 -41.22 36.69 -34.74
C SER A 559 -41.80 37.51 -35.89
N LEU A 560 -42.35 36.83 -36.89
CA LEU A 560 -42.88 37.43 -38.11
C LEU A 560 -44.36 37.12 -38.23
N ASP A 561 -45.13 38.12 -38.64
CA ASP A 561 -46.49 37.94 -39.13
C ASP A 561 -46.48 38.17 -40.65
N LEU A 562 -46.71 37.09 -41.41
CA LEU A 562 -46.77 37.14 -42.86
C LEU A 562 -48.21 37.31 -43.31
N GLU A 563 -48.55 38.48 -43.85
CA GLU A 563 -49.86 38.73 -44.45
C GLU A 563 -49.86 38.25 -45.91
N LEU A 564 -50.51 37.11 -46.17
CA LEU A 564 -50.78 36.57 -47.50
C LEU A 564 -52.22 36.94 -47.92
N GLU A 565 -52.59 36.76 -49.19
CA GLU A 565 -53.92 37.15 -49.68
C GLU A 565 -55.08 36.47 -48.95
N ASP A 566 -54.89 35.27 -48.42
CA ASP A 566 -55.92 34.45 -47.79
C ASP A 566 -55.76 34.27 -46.26
N ARG A 567 -54.58 34.54 -45.69
CA ARG A 567 -54.27 34.26 -44.28
C ARG A 567 -53.08 35.06 -43.76
N VAL A 568 -53.01 35.18 -42.43
CA VAL A 568 -51.82 35.65 -41.72
C VAL A 568 -51.10 34.44 -41.10
N VAL A 569 -49.80 34.27 -41.39
CA VAL A 569 -48.97 33.21 -40.82
C VAL A 569 -47.98 33.81 -39.83
N SER A 570 -48.21 33.59 -38.55
CA SER A 570 -47.26 33.93 -37.48
C SER A 570 -46.23 32.82 -37.31
N ALA A 571 -44.95 33.14 -37.43
CA ALA A 571 -43.86 32.18 -37.26
C ALA A 571 -42.68 32.78 -36.49
N ASP A 572 -42.12 31.99 -35.58
CA ASP A 572 -40.83 32.28 -34.97
C ASP A 572 -39.73 31.69 -35.87
N ALA A 573 -39.04 32.58 -36.57
CA ALA A 573 -38.03 32.23 -37.57
C ALA A 573 -36.63 32.68 -37.12
N SER A 574 -35.61 31.98 -37.59
CA SER A 574 -34.23 32.49 -37.55
C SER A 574 -34.10 33.71 -38.48
N PRO A 575 -33.12 34.61 -38.27
CA PRO A 575 -32.97 35.77 -39.13
C PRO A 575 -32.61 35.41 -40.57
N LEU A 576 -32.00 34.23 -40.80
CA LEU A 576 -31.78 33.71 -42.15
C LEU A 576 -33.10 33.31 -42.82
N GLU A 577 -33.97 32.60 -42.09
CA GLU A 577 -35.31 32.25 -42.57
C GLU A 577 -36.14 33.52 -42.84
N ALA A 578 -36.06 34.53 -41.97
CA ALA A 578 -36.69 35.83 -42.15
C ALA A 578 -36.19 36.56 -43.42
N ALA A 579 -34.87 36.60 -43.61
CA ALA A 579 -34.25 37.22 -44.77
C ALA A 579 -34.65 36.54 -46.09
N VAL A 580 -34.74 35.20 -46.09
CA VAL A 580 -35.20 34.45 -47.26
C VAL A 580 -36.63 34.85 -47.62
N VAL A 581 -37.57 34.85 -46.67
CA VAL A 581 -38.97 35.20 -46.95
C VAL A 581 -39.15 36.66 -47.35
N GLU A 582 -38.37 37.58 -46.80
CA GLU A 582 -38.41 38.97 -47.26
C GLU A 582 -37.98 39.12 -48.72
N LEU A 583 -37.00 38.35 -49.21
CA LEU A 583 -36.64 38.37 -50.64
C LEU A 583 -37.79 37.88 -51.53
N PHE A 584 -38.65 36.99 -51.03
CA PHE A 584 -39.86 36.59 -51.73
C PHE A 584 -40.92 37.68 -51.80
N SER A 585 -40.85 38.72 -50.96
CA SER A 585 -41.71 39.91 -51.10
C SER A 585 -41.33 40.79 -52.30
N GLU A 586 -40.07 40.72 -52.75
CA GLU A 586 -39.60 41.48 -53.93
C GLU A 586 -39.86 40.71 -55.24
N GLN A 587 -39.86 39.37 -55.18
CA GLN A 587 -40.03 38.50 -56.34
C GLN A 587 -40.59 37.14 -55.92
N ASN A 588 -41.65 36.69 -56.60
CA ASN A 588 -42.40 35.50 -56.21
C ASN A 588 -41.67 34.16 -56.48
N VAL A 589 -40.66 34.15 -57.36
CA VAL A 589 -39.92 32.92 -57.73
C VAL A 589 -38.42 33.13 -57.60
N TRP A 590 -37.77 32.28 -56.82
CA TRP A 590 -36.32 32.31 -56.59
C TRP A 590 -35.66 30.94 -56.76
N GLY A 591 -34.46 30.93 -57.34
CA GLY A 591 -33.55 29.76 -57.32
C GLY A 591 -32.55 29.82 -56.16
N ILE A 592 -32.04 28.65 -55.75
CA ILE A 592 -31.10 28.53 -54.62
C ILE A 592 -29.81 29.35 -54.84
N ASP A 593 -29.28 29.36 -56.06
CA ASP A 593 -28.07 30.11 -56.40
C ASP A 593 -28.31 31.63 -56.43
N GLY A 594 -29.52 32.05 -56.81
CA GLY A 594 -29.95 33.45 -56.79
C GLY A 594 -30.10 33.99 -55.37
N LEU A 595 -30.70 33.20 -54.47
CA LEU A 595 -30.81 33.55 -53.05
C LEU A 595 -29.44 33.59 -52.37
N SER A 596 -28.60 32.58 -52.62
CA SER A 596 -27.24 32.52 -52.08
C SER A 596 -26.40 33.74 -52.51
N SER A 597 -26.50 34.14 -53.79
CA SER A 597 -25.81 35.32 -54.32
C SER A 597 -26.30 36.62 -53.70
N LYS A 598 -27.62 36.77 -53.48
CA LYS A 598 -28.22 38.00 -52.95
C LYS A 598 -27.99 38.17 -51.45
N LEU A 599 -28.00 37.06 -50.69
CA LEU A 599 -27.69 37.04 -49.26
C LEU A 599 -26.17 37.08 -48.98
N GLY A 600 -25.35 36.78 -49.99
CA GLY A 600 -23.88 36.76 -49.87
C GLY A 600 -23.35 35.53 -49.14
N ILE A 601 -24.04 34.40 -49.26
CA ILE A 601 -23.71 33.14 -48.58
C ILE A 601 -23.02 32.21 -49.58
N ASN A 602 -21.82 31.73 -49.23
CA ASN A 602 -21.02 30.85 -50.09
C ASN A 602 -21.48 29.38 -50.05
N ASP A 603 -22.15 28.95 -48.97
CA ASP A 603 -22.67 27.59 -48.79
C ASP A 603 -24.19 27.56 -49.00
N SER A 604 -24.67 26.70 -49.91
CA SER A 604 -26.09 26.57 -50.26
C SER A 604 -26.90 25.75 -49.23
N THR A 605 -26.24 25.06 -48.29
CA THR A 605 -26.86 24.19 -47.28
C THR A 605 -27.80 24.93 -46.31
N PRO A 606 -27.42 26.04 -45.66
CA PRO A 606 -28.30 26.77 -44.75
C PRO A 606 -29.49 27.44 -45.47
N VAL A 607 -29.30 27.91 -46.72
CA VAL A 607 -30.39 28.46 -47.54
C VAL A 607 -31.42 27.37 -47.86
N ARG A 608 -30.97 26.14 -48.15
CA ARG A 608 -31.86 25.00 -48.38
C ARG A 608 -32.67 24.63 -47.12
N ALA A 609 -32.06 24.67 -45.94
CA ALA A 609 -32.76 24.42 -44.68
C ALA A 609 -33.86 25.47 -44.42
N ALA A 610 -33.56 26.75 -44.69
CA ALA A 610 -34.54 27.84 -44.56
C ALA A 610 -35.72 27.69 -45.55
N LEU A 611 -35.45 27.29 -46.81
CA LEU A 611 -36.51 27.02 -47.80
C LEU A 611 -37.39 25.84 -47.37
N MET A 612 -36.80 24.78 -46.78
CA MET A 612 -37.55 23.63 -46.25
C MET A 612 -38.42 24.02 -45.05
N PHE A 613 -37.96 24.92 -44.18
CA PHE A 613 -38.77 25.48 -43.08
C PHE A 613 -40.01 26.22 -43.60
N TRP A 614 -39.87 27.06 -44.62
CA TRP A 614 -41.03 27.77 -45.18
C TRP A 614 -41.93 26.88 -46.05
N THR A 615 -41.38 25.82 -46.63
CA THR A 615 -42.17 24.77 -47.29
C THR A 615 -43.00 23.99 -46.27
N SER A 616 -42.44 23.64 -45.11
CA SER A 616 -43.18 22.95 -44.04
C SER A 616 -44.24 23.82 -43.36
N ASN A 617 -44.02 25.14 -43.31
CA ASN A 617 -45.03 26.12 -42.89
C ASN A 617 -46.05 26.46 -44.00
N GLY A 618 -45.92 25.86 -45.19
CA GLY A 618 -46.85 26.01 -46.30
C GLY A 618 -46.82 27.39 -46.96
N VAL A 619 -45.72 28.13 -46.85
CA VAL A 619 -45.50 29.46 -47.45
C VAL A 619 -44.84 29.36 -48.82
N LEU A 620 -44.00 28.35 -49.06
CA LEU A 620 -43.29 28.13 -50.33
C LEU A 620 -43.65 26.76 -50.95
N LYS A 621 -43.63 26.69 -52.29
CA LYS A 621 -43.77 25.44 -53.07
C LYS A 621 -42.50 25.20 -53.90
N PRO A 622 -41.87 24.00 -53.83
CA PRO A 622 -40.78 23.65 -54.72
C PRO A 622 -41.30 23.34 -56.14
N LEU A 623 -40.64 23.91 -57.15
CA LEU A 623 -40.85 23.64 -58.57
C LEU A 623 -39.85 22.56 -59.06
N GLU A 624 -40.16 21.88 -60.17
CA GLU A 624 -39.35 20.79 -60.73
C GLU A 624 -37.92 21.22 -61.14
N ASP A 625 -37.72 22.52 -61.41
CA ASP A 625 -36.43 23.09 -61.86
C ASP A 625 -35.49 23.53 -60.70
N GLY A 626 -35.80 23.16 -59.45
CA GLY A 626 -35.02 23.58 -58.29
C GLY A 626 -35.22 25.05 -57.87
N GLN A 627 -36.30 25.67 -58.37
CA GLN A 627 -36.80 26.97 -57.96
C GLN A 627 -37.92 26.81 -56.92
N TYR A 628 -38.17 27.86 -56.15
CA TYR A 628 -39.24 27.91 -55.16
C TYR A 628 -40.16 29.08 -55.50
N GLU A 629 -41.47 28.87 -55.37
CA GLU A 629 -42.50 29.86 -55.61
C GLU A 629 -43.25 30.20 -54.31
N LEU A 630 -43.58 31.48 -54.12
CA LEU A 630 -44.40 31.97 -53.03
C LEU A 630 -45.88 31.57 -53.23
N LEU A 631 -46.46 30.89 -52.23
CA LEU A 631 -47.87 30.51 -52.24
C LEU A 631 -48.75 31.56 -51.56
N GLU A 632 -49.34 32.46 -52.34
CA GLU A 632 -50.24 33.51 -51.84
C GLU A 632 -51.64 33.00 -51.42
N ARG A 633 -52.09 31.86 -51.96
CA ARG A 633 -53.33 31.17 -51.56
C ARG A 633 -53.06 29.68 -51.36
N ILE A 634 -53.63 29.10 -50.31
CA ILE A 634 -53.62 27.64 -50.14
C ILE A 634 -54.45 27.01 -51.26
N GLU A 635 -53.82 26.19 -52.10
CA GLU A 635 -54.54 25.28 -53.00
C GLU A 635 -55.36 24.32 -52.12
N ALA A 636 -56.68 24.48 -52.15
CA ALA A 636 -57.63 23.79 -51.29
C ALA A 636 -57.79 22.31 -51.67
N GLU A 637 -56.73 21.51 -51.61
CA GLU A 637 -56.83 20.05 -51.74
C GLU A 637 -55.57 19.30 -51.28
N GLU A 638 -55.04 19.59 -50.10
CA GLU A 638 -54.23 18.59 -49.35
C GLU A 638 -54.19 18.94 -47.85
N SER A 639 -55.30 18.64 -47.17
CA SER A 639 -55.30 18.56 -45.71
C SER A 639 -55.32 17.09 -45.29
N VAL A 640 -54.43 16.77 -44.35
CA VAL A 640 -54.29 15.54 -43.55
C VAL A 640 -53.09 14.64 -43.90
N ALA A 641 -51.91 15.08 -43.43
CA ALA A 641 -51.08 14.26 -42.53
C ALA A 641 -50.10 15.16 -41.73
N ARG A 642 -50.62 15.83 -40.69
CA ARG A 642 -49.79 16.34 -39.60
C ARG A 642 -49.15 15.14 -38.88
N ARG A 643 -47.90 14.85 -39.18
CA ARG A 643 -46.99 14.12 -38.29
C ARG A 643 -45.97 15.12 -37.76
N PRO A 644 -45.77 15.26 -36.45
CA PRO A 644 -44.58 15.90 -35.94
C PRO A 644 -43.41 14.96 -36.26
N ILE A 645 -42.69 15.24 -37.34
CA ILE A 645 -41.35 14.69 -37.49
C ILE A 645 -40.51 15.50 -36.50
N LEU A 646 -40.07 14.84 -35.43
CA LEU A 646 -39.04 15.35 -34.53
C LEU A 646 -37.85 15.87 -35.37
N SER A 647 -37.61 17.18 -35.33
CA SER A 647 -36.25 17.65 -35.10
C SER A 647 -36.01 17.45 -33.59
N LEU A 648 -34.92 16.90 -33.09
CA LEU A 648 -33.54 17.01 -33.53
C LEU A 648 -32.85 15.64 -33.51
N GLN A 649 -32.48 15.12 -34.68
CA GLN A 649 -31.13 14.59 -34.79
C GLN A 649 -30.25 15.81 -35.01
N THR A 650 -29.47 16.17 -33.99
CA THR A 650 -28.22 16.91 -34.22
C THR A 650 -27.52 16.23 -35.39
N PRO A 651 -27.13 16.98 -36.44
CA PRO A 651 -26.16 16.47 -37.38
C PRO A 651 -25.02 15.94 -36.52
N ALA A 652 -24.64 14.68 -36.71
CA ALA A 652 -23.43 14.16 -36.13
C ALA A 652 -22.34 15.20 -36.38
N GLU A 653 -21.75 15.74 -35.31
CA GLU A 653 -20.46 16.38 -35.37
C GLU A 653 -19.48 15.31 -35.85
N THR A 654 -19.42 15.09 -37.16
CA THR A 654 -18.17 14.69 -37.79
C THR A 654 -17.19 15.79 -37.42
N ALA A 655 -16.24 15.43 -36.56
CA ALA A 655 -15.14 16.28 -36.16
C ALA A 655 -14.64 17.08 -37.37
N PRO A 656 -14.46 18.41 -37.25
CA PRO A 656 -13.89 19.18 -38.34
C PRO A 656 -12.51 18.59 -38.64
N GLY A 657 -12.40 17.91 -39.78
CA GLY A 657 -11.11 17.63 -40.39
C GLY A 657 -10.41 18.97 -40.66
N PRO A 658 -9.08 19.03 -40.54
CA PRO A 658 -8.35 20.29 -40.61
C PRO A 658 -8.66 20.98 -41.94
N THR A 659 -9.26 22.17 -41.87
CA THR A 659 -9.47 22.99 -43.06
C THR A 659 -8.12 23.51 -43.56
N THR A 660 -7.99 23.71 -44.86
CA THR A 660 -6.81 24.30 -45.51
C THR A 660 -6.46 25.70 -44.98
N GLU A 661 -7.39 26.38 -44.31
CA GLU A 661 -7.19 27.68 -43.66
C GLU A 661 -6.62 27.55 -42.23
N ASP A 662 -7.00 26.51 -41.46
CA ASP A 662 -6.39 26.19 -40.16
C ASP A 662 -4.91 25.79 -40.29
N ALA A 663 -4.57 25.06 -41.37
CA ALA A 663 -3.18 24.72 -41.68
C ALA A 663 -2.35 25.97 -42.04
N ALA A 664 -2.94 26.95 -42.73
CA ALA A 664 -2.27 28.20 -43.08
C ALA A 664 -2.06 29.12 -41.86
N GLN A 665 -3.04 29.20 -40.95
CA GLN A 665 -2.90 29.93 -39.67
C GLN A 665 -1.93 29.23 -38.71
N GLN A 666 -1.93 27.90 -38.65
CA GLN A 666 -0.92 27.15 -37.90
C GLN A 666 0.48 27.39 -38.46
N THR A 667 0.65 27.40 -39.78
CA THR A 667 1.95 27.69 -40.42
C THR A 667 2.44 29.12 -40.14
N ALA A 668 1.54 30.12 -40.17
CA ALA A 668 1.86 31.52 -39.88
C ALA A 668 2.19 31.78 -38.39
N GLN A 669 1.46 31.16 -37.46
CA GLN A 669 1.83 31.19 -36.03
C GLN A 669 3.16 30.47 -35.77
N MET A 670 3.42 29.39 -36.51
CA MET A 670 4.66 28.60 -36.37
C MET A 670 5.91 29.34 -36.87
N GLU A 671 5.81 30.22 -37.89
CA GLU A 671 6.93 31.10 -38.29
C GLU A 671 7.26 32.15 -37.23
N LEU A 672 6.25 32.65 -36.49
CA LEU A 672 6.47 33.60 -35.40
C LEU A 672 7.30 32.96 -34.27
N PHE A 673 6.91 31.75 -33.83
CA PHE A 673 7.61 31.02 -32.78
C PHE A 673 8.98 30.50 -33.23
N TRP A 674 9.16 30.22 -34.53
CA TRP A 674 10.48 29.86 -35.08
C TRP A 674 11.54 30.94 -34.82
N ASN A 675 11.18 32.22 -34.96
CA ASN A 675 12.10 33.33 -34.68
C ASN A 675 12.50 33.39 -33.19
N PHE A 676 11.59 33.06 -32.28
CA PHE A 676 11.89 32.94 -30.85
C PHE A 676 12.79 31.74 -30.55
N ILE A 677 12.49 30.57 -31.12
CA ILE A 677 13.31 29.35 -30.97
C ILE A 677 14.72 29.58 -31.52
N LYS A 678 14.83 30.22 -32.69
CA LYS A 678 16.11 30.61 -33.28
C LYS A 678 16.88 31.56 -32.36
N GLY A 679 16.22 32.55 -31.76
CA GLY A 679 16.82 33.45 -30.77
C GLY A 679 17.30 32.73 -29.51
N ILE A 680 16.49 31.82 -28.96
CA ILE A 680 16.82 30.99 -27.78
C ILE A 680 18.05 30.12 -28.08
N LEU A 681 18.05 29.39 -29.19
CA LEU A 681 19.15 28.50 -29.57
C LEU A 681 20.42 29.25 -30.01
N THR A 682 20.29 30.48 -30.52
CA THR A 682 21.44 31.34 -30.87
C THR A 682 22.11 31.90 -29.62
N ASN A 683 21.33 32.33 -28.61
CA ASN A 683 21.86 33.01 -27.42
C ASN A 683 22.26 32.05 -26.29
N LEU A 684 21.56 30.93 -26.13
CA LEU A 684 21.71 30.01 -24.98
C LEU A 684 22.30 28.65 -25.36
N GLY A 685 22.58 28.42 -26.65
CA GLY A 685 23.18 27.18 -27.14
C GLY A 685 22.22 25.99 -27.12
N ALA A 686 22.79 24.78 -27.14
CA ALA A 686 22.02 23.55 -27.22
C ALA A 686 21.24 23.27 -25.92
N MET A 687 19.96 22.95 -26.04
CA MET A 687 19.11 22.71 -24.87
C MET A 687 17.99 21.70 -25.14
N PRO A 688 17.49 21.04 -24.08
CA PRO A 688 16.43 20.05 -24.22
C PRO A 688 15.08 20.69 -24.53
N ILE A 689 14.24 19.94 -25.24
CA ILE A 689 12.89 20.36 -25.64
C ILE A 689 12.04 20.83 -24.46
N ASP A 690 12.22 20.23 -23.28
CA ASP A 690 11.53 20.64 -22.04
C ASP A 690 11.87 22.07 -21.60
N ARG A 691 13.13 22.47 -21.79
CA ARG A 691 13.57 23.83 -21.46
C ARG A 691 13.12 24.84 -22.52
N ILE A 692 13.08 24.43 -23.80
CA ILE A 692 12.51 25.23 -24.89
C ILE A 692 11.00 25.43 -24.66
N GLN A 693 10.27 24.38 -24.28
CA GLN A 693 8.85 24.42 -23.92
C GLN A 693 8.62 25.38 -22.74
N ALA A 694 9.41 25.28 -21.67
CA ALA A 694 9.31 26.18 -20.52
C ALA A 694 9.57 27.64 -20.90
N MET A 695 10.58 27.92 -21.75
CA MET A 695 10.88 29.28 -22.19
C MET A 695 9.84 29.85 -23.17
N LEU A 696 9.28 29.02 -24.04
CA LEU A 696 8.17 29.41 -24.92
C LEU A 696 6.87 29.60 -24.15
N SER A 697 6.64 28.87 -23.06
CA SER A 697 5.48 29.06 -22.18
C SER A 697 5.46 30.43 -21.50
N LEU A 698 6.62 31.09 -21.39
CA LEU A 698 6.74 32.47 -20.91
C LEU A 698 6.46 33.51 -22.00
N ALA A 699 6.36 33.11 -23.27
CA ALA A 699 6.06 34.02 -24.38
C ALA A 699 4.54 34.25 -24.52
N PRO A 700 4.08 35.47 -24.82
CA PRO A 700 2.67 35.76 -24.99
C PRO A 700 2.07 34.97 -26.17
N ASN A 701 0.89 34.38 -25.96
CA ASN A 701 0.12 33.59 -26.93
C ASN A 701 0.65 32.19 -27.29
N TYR A 702 1.54 31.59 -26.49
CA TYR A 702 1.97 30.20 -26.69
C TYR A 702 0.99 29.20 -26.06
N ASN A 703 0.40 28.32 -26.87
CA ASN A 703 -0.64 27.36 -26.44
C ASN A 703 -0.40 25.91 -26.95
N LYS A 704 0.84 25.57 -27.32
CA LYS A 704 1.18 24.28 -27.95
C LYS A 704 1.62 23.24 -26.92
N SER A 705 1.21 21.99 -27.12
CA SER A 705 1.66 20.87 -26.30
C SER A 705 3.12 20.52 -26.63
N LYS A 706 3.78 19.79 -25.71
CA LYS A 706 5.14 19.30 -25.90
C LYS A 706 5.27 18.41 -27.15
N GLU A 707 4.25 17.61 -27.44
CA GLU A 707 4.20 16.76 -28.64
C GLU A 707 4.15 17.60 -29.92
N GLN A 708 3.33 18.65 -29.95
CA GLN A 708 3.24 19.57 -31.09
C GLN A 708 4.54 20.37 -31.30
N LEU A 709 5.25 20.72 -30.23
CA LEU A 709 6.57 21.34 -30.33
C LEU A 709 7.61 20.35 -30.86
N SER A 710 7.51 19.06 -30.48
CA SER A 710 8.41 18.00 -30.96
C SER A 710 8.25 17.79 -32.46
N ASP A 711 7.01 17.63 -32.94
CA ASP A 711 6.71 17.45 -34.36
C ASP A 711 7.23 18.62 -35.21
N PHE A 712 7.14 19.84 -34.67
CA PHE A 712 7.64 21.05 -35.31
C PHE A 712 9.18 21.09 -35.39
N LEU A 713 9.88 20.71 -34.32
CA LEU A 713 11.34 20.65 -34.28
C LEU A 713 11.87 19.52 -35.17
N ASP A 714 11.14 18.41 -35.28
CA ASP A 714 11.43 17.33 -36.22
C ASP A 714 11.21 17.76 -37.70
N ALA A 715 10.18 18.56 -37.98
CA ALA A 715 9.98 19.16 -39.30
C ALA A 715 11.07 20.19 -39.65
N ALA A 716 11.55 20.97 -38.67
CA ALA A 716 12.67 21.90 -38.85
C ALA A 716 14.02 21.17 -39.04
N ARG A 717 14.19 20.00 -38.40
CA ARG A 717 15.31 19.08 -38.62
C ARG A 717 15.29 18.47 -40.01
N ALA A 718 14.12 18.04 -40.50
CA ALA A 718 13.98 17.52 -41.87
C ALA A 718 14.33 18.57 -42.94
N LYS A 719 14.21 19.86 -42.62
CA LYS A 719 14.63 21.00 -43.45
C LYS A 719 16.08 21.45 -43.23
N GLY A 720 16.84 20.76 -42.38
CA GLY A 720 18.25 21.05 -42.10
C GLY A 720 18.50 22.31 -41.28
N LEU A 721 17.51 22.77 -40.49
CA LEU A 721 17.60 24.02 -39.72
C LEU A 721 18.11 23.81 -38.28
N VAL A 722 17.86 22.63 -37.70
CA VAL A 722 18.29 22.22 -36.34
C VAL A 722 18.78 20.76 -36.37
N ASP A 723 19.74 20.43 -35.52
CA ASP A 723 20.33 19.09 -35.36
C ASP A 723 20.45 18.71 -33.87
N TYR A 724 20.54 17.42 -33.57
CA TYR A 724 20.76 16.94 -32.21
C TYR A 724 22.25 16.97 -31.85
N ASN A 725 22.56 17.42 -30.63
CA ASN A 725 23.92 17.42 -30.12
C ASN A 725 24.41 15.98 -29.88
N ASN A 726 25.38 15.50 -30.65
CA ASN A 726 25.91 14.12 -30.55
C ASN A 726 26.57 13.77 -29.19
N ALA A 727 26.78 14.75 -28.30
CA ALA A 727 27.29 14.55 -26.95
C ALA A 727 26.19 14.39 -25.88
N SER A 728 24.91 14.67 -26.21
CA SER A 728 23.79 14.58 -25.27
C SER A 728 22.49 14.34 -26.05
N LEU A 729 22.01 13.09 -26.04
CA LEU A 729 20.71 12.75 -26.62
C LEU A 729 19.63 13.67 -26.02
N ASN A 730 18.83 14.30 -26.90
CA ASN A 730 17.73 15.24 -26.62
C ASN A 730 18.04 16.75 -26.54
N GLN A 731 19.26 17.22 -26.88
CA GLN A 731 19.52 18.67 -27.02
C GLN A 731 19.59 19.11 -28.48
N LEU A 732 18.87 20.19 -28.85
CA LEU A 732 18.81 20.72 -30.22
C LEU A 732 19.77 21.91 -30.42
N ARG A 733 20.46 21.98 -31.57
CA ARG A 733 21.40 23.06 -31.98
C ARG A 733 21.13 23.51 -33.43
N LEU A 734 21.39 24.78 -33.77
CA LEU A 734 21.30 25.30 -35.16
C LEU A 734 22.43 24.75 -36.06
N PHE A 735 22.12 24.52 -37.35
CA PHE A 735 23.09 24.07 -38.37
C PHE A 735 24.17 25.14 -38.63
N PRO A 736 25.48 24.83 -38.58
CA PRO A 736 26.51 25.86 -38.65
C PRO A 736 26.95 26.19 -40.08
N HIS A 737 26.85 27.47 -40.47
CA HIS A 737 27.82 28.09 -41.39
C HIS A 737 28.97 28.66 -40.54
N THR A 738 30.13 28.02 -40.67
CA THR A 738 31.50 28.50 -40.41
C THR A 738 31.78 29.55 -39.31
N ALA A 739 32.62 29.09 -38.38
CA ALA A 739 33.77 29.75 -37.73
C ALA A 739 33.60 30.48 -36.37
N LEU A 740 34.42 29.97 -35.44
CA LEU A 740 35.15 30.60 -34.33
C LEU A 740 34.52 30.52 -32.93
N PHE A 741 35.01 29.56 -32.13
CA PHE A 741 35.89 29.89 -31.00
C PHE A 741 36.78 28.68 -30.62
N PHE A 742 38.07 28.97 -30.51
CA PHE A 742 39.15 28.09 -30.06
C PHE A 742 39.18 27.98 -28.53
N ILE A 743 39.96 26.99 -28.07
CA ILE A 743 40.56 26.77 -26.74
C ILE A 743 39.72 25.89 -25.80
N LEU A 744 39.93 24.58 -25.86
CA LEU A 744 40.74 23.85 -24.87
C LEU A 744 41.15 22.49 -25.46
N ASP A 745 42.41 22.17 -25.21
CA ASP A 745 43.23 21.14 -25.84
C ASP A 745 42.65 19.73 -25.85
N ASP A 746 42.88 19.08 -26.99
CA ASP A 746 43.03 17.64 -27.14
C ASP A 746 44.00 17.07 -26.09
N GLN A 747 43.51 16.16 -25.26
CA GLN A 747 44.27 14.94 -24.98
C GLN A 747 43.37 13.72 -25.05
N ASN A 748 43.57 12.99 -26.15
CA ASN A 748 43.25 11.58 -26.30
C ASN A 748 43.72 10.80 -25.06
N PHE A 749 42.80 10.31 -24.24
CA PHE A 749 43.11 9.26 -23.28
C PHE A 749 43.10 7.91 -23.98
N VAL A 750 44.22 7.61 -24.63
CA VAL A 750 44.63 6.22 -24.86
C VAL A 750 45.15 5.72 -23.51
N MET A 751 44.29 5.04 -22.74
CA MET A 751 44.70 4.39 -21.49
C MET A 751 45.47 3.10 -21.79
N THR A 752 46.74 3.26 -22.17
CA THR A 752 47.77 2.25 -21.93
C THR A 752 48.88 2.91 -21.12
N GLY A 753 48.93 2.72 -19.79
CA GLY A 753 50.09 3.16 -19.02
C GLY A 753 49.89 3.38 -17.51
N THR A 754 50.77 2.73 -16.75
CA THR A 754 51.39 3.11 -15.46
C THR A 754 50.50 3.47 -14.23
N PRO A 755 50.93 3.10 -13.00
CA PRO A 755 50.16 3.28 -11.75
C PRO A 755 49.85 4.73 -11.34
N ASP A 756 50.31 5.74 -12.08
CA ASP A 756 50.23 7.17 -11.73
C ASP A 756 48.99 7.90 -12.30
N ASN A 757 48.22 7.27 -13.20
CA ASN A 757 47.02 7.85 -13.83
C ASN A 757 45.69 7.27 -13.28
N ARG A 758 45.70 6.66 -12.09
CA ARG A 758 44.48 6.08 -11.48
C ARG A 758 43.51 7.17 -10.98
N PRO A 759 42.19 6.89 -10.98
CA PRO A 759 41.21 7.84 -10.44
C PRO A 759 41.45 8.09 -8.94
N GLN A 760 41.25 9.34 -8.50
CA GLN A 760 41.62 9.80 -7.16
C GLN A 760 40.50 9.68 -6.12
N GLY A 761 39.30 9.23 -6.50
CA GLY A 761 38.17 9.10 -5.58
C GLY A 761 36.96 8.36 -6.19
N PRO A 762 35.94 8.06 -5.36
CA PRO A 762 34.79 7.22 -5.70
C PRO A 762 33.84 7.83 -6.74
N GLN A 763 34.01 9.10 -7.15
CA GLN A 763 33.22 9.72 -8.22
C GLN A 763 33.27 8.92 -9.52
N VAL A 764 34.40 8.28 -9.82
CA VAL A 764 34.57 7.42 -10.99
C VAL A 764 33.61 6.23 -11.01
N VAL A 765 33.14 5.78 -9.83
CA VAL A 765 32.16 4.69 -9.70
C VAL A 765 30.79 5.15 -10.21
N ILE A 766 30.39 6.39 -9.90
CA ILE A 766 29.14 6.98 -10.42
C ILE A 766 29.25 7.17 -11.93
N GLU A 767 30.35 7.76 -12.41
CA GLU A 767 30.58 7.96 -13.86
C GLU A 767 30.56 6.63 -14.63
N SER A 768 31.17 5.59 -14.07
CA SER A 768 31.13 4.23 -14.62
C SER A 768 29.70 3.68 -14.67
N ALA A 769 28.93 3.86 -13.59
CA ALA A 769 27.55 3.39 -13.52
C ALA A 769 26.64 4.11 -14.52
N GLU A 770 26.77 5.44 -14.66
CA GLU A 770 26.06 6.25 -15.67
C GLU A 770 26.43 5.80 -17.09
N PHE A 771 27.71 5.53 -17.34
CA PHE A 771 28.20 5.04 -18.64
C PHE A 771 27.60 3.67 -19.00
N ILE A 772 27.50 2.75 -18.03
CA ILE A 772 26.94 1.41 -18.23
C ILE A 772 25.43 1.48 -18.48
N VAL A 773 24.68 2.14 -17.58
CA VAL A 773 23.21 2.20 -17.65
C VAL A 773 22.72 2.94 -18.89
N SER A 774 23.38 4.03 -19.29
CA SER A 774 23.03 4.76 -20.52
C SER A 774 23.18 3.95 -21.82
N ARG A 775 23.90 2.81 -21.76
CA ARG A 775 24.22 1.97 -22.92
C ARG A 775 23.69 0.54 -22.81
N SER A 776 23.21 0.13 -21.64
CA SER A 776 22.59 -1.17 -21.41
C SER A 776 21.11 -1.11 -21.79
N LYS A 777 20.55 -2.25 -22.19
CA LYS A 777 19.10 -2.43 -22.39
C LYS A 777 18.50 -3.43 -21.40
N LEU A 778 19.29 -3.88 -20.43
CA LEU A 778 18.90 -4.95 -19.51
C LEU A 778 18.21 -4.43 -18.26
N VAL A 779 18.45 -3.18 -17.89
CA VAL A 779 18.02 -2.56 -16.64
C VAL A 779 17.69 -1.09 -16.88
N ASP A 780 16.57 -0.62 -16.31
CA ASP A 780 16.15 0.78 -16.34
C ASP A 780 15.92 1.32 -14.91
N LEU A 781 16.11 2.63 -14.71
CA LEU A 781 15.84 3.30 -13.44
C LEU A 781 14.40 3.80 -13.38
N ASN A 782 13.71 3.51 -12.27
CA ASN A 782 12.35 3.98 -12.05
C ASN A 782 12.34 5.17 -11.11
N HIS A 783 12.29 6.37 -11.68
CA HIS A 783 12.29 7.62 -10.90
C HIS A 783 11.09 7.77 -9.97
N SER A 784 9.93 7.19 -10.31
CA SER A 784 8.75 7.22 -9.42
C SER A 784 8.97 6.35 -8.18
N GLY A 785 9.59 5.17 -8.36
CA GLY A 785 9.99 4.29 -7.26
C GLY A 785 11.07 4.90 -6.39
N ILE A 786 12.12 5.48 -7.00
CA ILE A 786 13.19 6.20 -6.29
C ILE A 786 12.61 7.29 -5.38
N ASN A 787 11.66 8.09 -5.88
CA ASN A 787 11.03 9.14 -5.08
C ASN A 787 10.28 8.60 -3.86
N ARG A 788 9.49 7.54 -4.07
CA ARG A 788 8.72 6.88 -3.01
C ARG A 788 9.60 6.26 -1.93
N VAL A 789 10.63 5.52 -2.35
CA VAL A 789 11.57 4.85 -1.43
C VAL A 789 12.39 5.88 -0.66
N ALA A 790 12.80 6.98 -1.30
CA ALA A 790 13.48 8.08 -0.62
C ALA A 790 12.63 8.70 0.51
N GLU A 791 11.34 8.91 0.28
CA GLU A 791 10.43 9.44 1.30
C GLU A 791 10.26 8.47 2.49
N GLN A 792 10.18 7.17 2.20
CA GLN A 792 10.10 6.13 3.24
C GLN A 792 11.39 6.03 4.08
N ILE A 793 12.55 6.04 3.43
CA ILE A 793 13.85 5.96 4.09
C ILE A 793 14.10 7.23 4.92
N ASP A 794 13.79 8.43 4.40
CA ASP A 794 13.94 9.68 5.17
C ASP A 794 13.04 9.69 6.42
N LYS A 795 11.81 9.16 6.32
CA LYS A 795 10.90 9.04 7.48
C LYS A 795 11.51 8.17 8.59
N GLN A 796 12.12 7.04 8.24
CA GLN A 796 12.76 6.13 9.21
C GLN A 796 14.05 6.71 9.83
N ILE A 797 14.85 7.42 9.03
CA ILE A 797 16.04 8.11 9.53
C ILE A 797 15.63 9.24 10.48
N ARG A 798 14.61 10.04 10.14
CA ARG A 798 14.13 11.15 10.98
C ARG A 798 13.44 10.69 12.26
N SER A 799 12.80 9.51 12.26
CA SER A 799 12.19 8.95 13.47
C SER A 799 13.23 8.38 14.46
N GLY A 800 14.52 8.36 14.09
CA GLY A 800 15.60 7.80 14.90
C GLY A 800 15.60 6.28 14.99
N LEU A 801 14.78 5.60 14.16
CA LEU A 801 14.66 4.14 14.15
C LEU A 801 15.83 3.45 13.43
N TYR A 802 16.60 4.19 12.62
CA TYR A 802 17.77 3.68 11.92
C TYR A 802 18.91 4.71 11.93
N SER A 803 20.10 4.32 12.40
CA SER A 803 21.26 5.21 12.50
C SER A 803 22.57 4.43 12.34
N PRO A 804 23.73 5.10 12.21
CA PRO A 804 25.04 4.41 12.17
C PRO A 804 25.27 3.48 13.37
N HIS A 805 24.64 3.74 14.52
CA HIS A 805 24.72 2.89 15.71
C HIS A 805 24.13 1.49 15.53
N THR A 806 23.23 1.30 14.56
CA THR A 806 22.64 -0.01 14.25
C THR A 806 23.72 -1.03 13.84
N TRP A 807 24.83 -0.57 13.23
CA TRP A 807 25.99 -1.43 12.97
C TRP A 807 26.64 -1.91 14.28
N SER A 808 26.76 -1.04 15.28
CA SER A 808 27.41 -1.33 16.56
C SER A 808 26.59 -2.23 17.48
N GLU A 809 25.26 -2.26 17.29
CA GLU A 809 24.33 -3.13 17.99
C GLU A 809 24.51 -4.62 17.62
N GLN A 810 25.11 -4.91 16.45
CA GLN A 810 25.31 -6.29 16.01
C GLN A 810 26.32 -7.03 16.92
N PRO A 811 25.95 -8.19 17.49
CA PRO A 811 26.77 -8.87 18.48
C PRO A 811 28.04 -9.51 17.88
N LEU A 812 28.07 -9.72 16.55
CA LEU A 812 29.20 -10.29 15.82
C LEU A 812 30.30 -9.27 15.50
N HIS A 813 30.01 -7.97 15.55
CA HIS A 813 31.01 -6.95 15.24
C HIS A 813 31.98 -6.74 16.39
N HIS A 814 33.26 -6.51 16.07
CA HIS A 814 34.24 -6.09 17.09
C HIS A 814 34.12 -4.57 17.29
N LEU A 815 33.94 -4.12 18.53
CA LEU A 815 33.79 -2.69 18.84
C LEU A 815 35.07 -2.10 19.40
N PRO A 816 35.39 -0.83 19.08
CA PRO A 816 36.49 -0.15 19.73
C PRO A 816 36.12 0.20 21.19
N PRO A 817 37.12 0.42 22.05
CA PRO A 817 36.90 0.87 23.41
C PRO A 817 36.35 2.30 23.42
N TRP A 818 35.16 2.51 23.98
CA TRP A 818 34.59 3.83 24.19
C TRP A 818 34.51 4.15 25.70
N PRO A 819 34.90 5.36 26.15
CA PRO A 819 35.52 6.43 25.36
C PRO A 819 36.93 6.06 24.88
N LEU A 820 37.33 6.59 23.72
CA LEU A 820 38.70 6.47 23.23
C LEU A 820 39.64 7.26 24.15
N ASP A 821 40.85 6.76 24.37
CA ASP A 821 41.87 7.43 25.15
C ASP A 821 42.59 8.49 24.30
N ASP A 822 42.27 9.76 24.53
CA ASP A 822 42.86 10.90 23.80
C ASP A 822 44.39 11.02 23.99
N SER A 823 44.99 10.33 24.97
CA SER A 823 46.43 10.33 25.20
C SER A 823 47.22 9.38 24.31
N VAL A 824 46.53 8.44 23.64
CA VAL A 824 47.13 7.42 22.78
C VAL A 824 46.64 7.64 21.35
N ASP A 825 47.57 7.74 20.39
CA ASP A 825 47.20 7.81 18.98
C ASP A 825 46.40 6.55 18.59
N ILE A 826 45.20 6.76 18.05
CA ILE A 826 44.28 5.69 17.63
C ILE A 826 44.89 4.76 16.57
N PHE A 827 45.90 5.22 15.83
CA PHE A 827 46.59 4.42 14.82
C PHE A 827 47.87 3.75 15.33
N SER A 828 48.24 3.97 16.60
CA SER A 828 49.36 3.27 17.22
C SER A 828 49.03 1.79 17.41
N GLN A 829 50.05 0.92 17.28
CA GLN A 829 49.92 -0.51 17.57
C GLN A 829 49.62 -0.80 19.05
N GLU A 830 49.98 0.13 19.93
CA GLU A 830 49.69 0.03 21.37
C GLU A 830 48.27 0.50 21.70
N SER A 831 47.54 1.05 20.72
CA SER A 831 46.18 1.54 20.92
C SER A 831 45.22 0.37 21.16
N PRO A 832 44.33 0.45 22.16
CA PRO A 832 43.30 -0.55 22.38
C PRO A 832 42.23 -0.55 21.26
N ALA A 833 42.27 0.43 20.34
CA ALA A 833 41.47 0.45 19.11
C ALA A 833 42.05 -0.40 17.97
N CYS A 834 43.37 -0.67 17.97
CA CYS A 834 44.07 -1.37 16.89
C CYS A 834 43.46 -2.76 16.57
N PRO A 835 43.09 -3.60 17.55
CA PRO A 835 42.46 -4.90 17.26
C PRO A 835 41.16 -4.78 16.45
N THR A 836 40.38 -3.73 16.69
CA THR A 836 39.15 -3.46 15.92
C THR A 836 39.46 -3.06 14.48
N ILE A 837 40.47 -2.21 14.27
CA ILE A 837 40.90 -1.77 12.93
C ILE A 837 41.37 -2.97 12.09
N ASP A 838 42.21 -3.83 12.66
CA ASP A 838 42.73 -5.01 11.97
C ASP A 838 41.63 -6.06 11.72
N TRP A 839 40.69 -6.20 12.65
CA TRP A 839 39.51 -7.06 12.46
C TRP A 839 38.63 -6.57 11.30
N ILE A 840 38.32 -5.27 11.23
CA ILE A 840 37.51 -4.68 10.14
C ILE A 840 38.23 -4.88 8.80
N PHE A 841 39.55 -4.64 8.74
CA PHE A 841 40.33 -4.85 7.54
C PHE A 841 40.23 -6.29 7.03
N LEU A 842 40.41 -7.28 7.91
CA LEU A 842 40.35 -8.68 7.52
C LEU A 842 38.92 -9.10 7.10
N VAL A 843 37.89 -8.65 7.82
CA VAL A 843 36.48 -8.92 7.45
C VAL A 843 36.19 -8.38 6.05
N SER A 844 36.54 -7.12 5.80
CA SER A 844 36.36 -6.48 4.49
C SER A 844 37.18 -7.14 3.38
N LEU A 845 38.42 -7.55 3.66
CA LEU A 845 39.28 -8.30 2.73
C LEU A 845 38.66 -9.64 2.33
N LEU A 846 37.86 -10.25 3.21
CA LEU A 846 37.20 -11.53 2.97
C LEU A 846 35.72 -11.38 2.57
N ASN A 847 35.20 -10.17 2.38
CA ASN A 847 33.77 -9.93 2.17
C ASN A 847 33.30 -10.18 0.71
N PHE A 848 33.38 -11.41 0.21
CA PHE A 848 32.96 -11.77 -1.16
C PHE A 848 32.30 -13.16 -1.26
N SER A 849 31.40 -13.33 -2.23
CA SER A 849 30.82 -14.63 -2.64
C SER A 849 30.12 -15.46 -1.53
N PHE A 850 29.17 -14.88 -0.79
CA PHE A 850 28.42 -15.58 0.27
C PHE A 850 27.06 -16.18 -0.14
N TRP A 851 26.60 -15.98 -1.37
CA TRP A 851 25.36 -16.58 -1.82
C TRP A 851 25.50 -18.11 -1.96
N SER A 852 24.37 -18.83 -1.87
CA SER A 852 24.30 -20.27 -2.06
C SER A 852 23.09 -20.64 -2.92
N SER A 853 23.21 -21.75 -3.64
CA SER A 853 22.08 -22.39 -4.35
C SER A 853 21.32 -23.39 -3.46
N LEU A 854 21.90 -23.73 -2.30
CA LEU A 854 21.29 -24.63 -1.32
C LEU A 854 20.33 -23.87 -0.40
N PRO A 855 19.27 -24.54 0.10
CA PRO A 855 18.36 -23.94 1.07
C PRO A 855 19.05 -23.69 2.43
N SER A 856 18.42 -22.85 3.26
CA SER A 856 18.86 -22.64 4.65
C SER A 856 18.91 -23.96 5.41
N GLY A 857 19.89 -24.11 6.30
CA GLY A 857 20.21 -25.36 6.99
C GLY A 857 21.17 -26.28 6.23
N GLN A 858 21.30 -26.16 4.89
CA GLN A 858 22.24 -26.97 4.08
C GLN A 858 23.42 -26.16 3.53
N ARG A 859 23.28 -24.83 3.39
CA ARG A 859 24.34 -23.92 2.96
C ARG A 859 25.43 -23.75 4.03
N PHE A 860 26.59 -23.20 3.62
CA PHE A 860 27.71 -22.96 4.53
C PHE A 860 27.29 -22.12 5.74
N ALA A 861 27.54 -22.64 6.94
CA ALA A 861 27.18 -22.03 8.20
C ALA A 861 28.26 -22.24 9.26
N ILE A 862 28.32 -21.34 10.25
CA ILE A 862 29.21 -21.44 11.40
C ILE A 862 28.39 -21.51 12.68
N GLU A 863 28.72 -22.47 13.53
CA GLU A 863 28.17 -22.55 14.88
C GLU A 863 29.08 -21.83 15.88
N TRP A 864 28.56 -20.77 16.49
CA TRP A 864 29.22 -19.95 17.50
C TRP A 864 28.19 -19.10 18.28
N LEU A 865 28.36 -18.96 19.60
CA LEU A 865 27.50 -18.12 20.44
C LEU A 865 28.26 -16.83 20.82
N PRO A 866 27.82 -15.65 20.34
CA PRO A 866 28.51 -14.40 20.65
C PRO A 866 28.35 -14.02 22.13
N PRO A 867 29.40 -13.49 22.79
CA PRO A 867 29.33 -13.06 24.19
C PRO A 867 28.27 -11.98 24.48
N ARG A 868 27.91 -11.18 23.46
CA ARG A 868 26.92 -10.08 23.55
C ARG A 868 25.51 -10.48 23.11
N SER A 869 25.24 -11.75 22.80
CA SER A 869 23.91 -12.20 22.33
C SER A 869 22.96 -12.52 23.50
N LEU A 870 21.73 -11.97 23.46
CA LEU A 870 20.63 -12.33 24.36
C LEU A 870 19.80 -13.51 23.82
N ASP A 871 19.78 -13.67 22.50
CA ASP A 871 19.06 -14.73 21.81
C ASP A 871 19.98 -15.91 21.49
N GLY A 872 19.51 -17.12 21.79
CA GLY A 872 20.26 -18.38 21.72
C GLY A 872 20.52 -18.91 20.31
N ASN A 873 20.59 -18.05 19.28
CA ASN A 873 20.90 -18.51 17.93
C ASN A 873 22.41 -18.81 17.81
N MET A 874 22.73 -20.10 17.73
CA MET A 874 24.12 -20.56 17.64
C MET A 874 24.60 -20.70 16.20
N ARG A 875 23.77 -20.56 15.17
CA ARG A 875 24.12 -20.90 13.78
C ARG A 875 24.01 -19.69 12.84
N TRP A 876 25.12 -19.34 12.20
CA TRP A 876 25.27 -18.16 11.34
C TRP A 876 25.48 -18.55 9.87
N GLU A 877 24.68 -17.99 8.96
CA GLU A 877 24.70 -18.28 7.51
C GLU A 877 24.99 -17.01 6.68
N GLY A 878 25.43 -17.19 5.43
CA GLY A 878 25.72 -16.07 4.52
C GLY A 878 26.90 -15.23 4.99
N TYR A 879 26.80 -13.89 4.91
CA TYR A 879 27.85 -12.99 5.40
C TYR A 879 28.16 -13.21 6.88
N TRP A 880 27.15 -13.42 7.73
CA TRP A 880 27.32 -13.57 9.18
C TRP A 880 28.19 -14.76 9.58
N ALA A 881 28.31 -15.77 8.72
CA ALA A 881 29.23 -16.89 8.94
C ALA A 881 30.71 -16.44 8.98
N LEU A 882 31.09 -15.38 8.25
CA LEU A 882 32.46 -14.87 8.23
C LEU A 882 32.91 -14.28 9.57
N PRO A 883 32.26 -13.22 10.14
CA PRO A 883 32.68 -12.67 11.42
C PRO A 883 32.52 -13.69 12.55
N ALA A 884 31.52 -14.58 12.48
CA ALA A 884 31.40 -15.69 13.44
C ALA A 884 32.61 -16.64 13.39
N ALA A 885 33.10 -17.01 12.20
CA ALA A 885 34.31 -17.85 12.05
C ALA A 885 35.55 -17.18 12.65
N LEU A 886 35.76 -15.89 12.35
CA LEU A 886 36.91 -15.14 12.82
C LEU A 886 36.88 -14.95 14.34
N ASN A 887 35.73 -14.59 14.90
CA ASN A 887 35.58 -14.41 16.36
C ASN A 887 35.72 -15.74 17.11
N ARG A 888 35.18 -16.84 16.56
CA ARG A 888 35.39 -18.19 17.10
C ARG A 888 36.87 -18.58 17.11
N ALA A 889 37.64 -18.18 16.10
CA ALA A 889 39.09 -18.41 16.07
C ALA A 889 39.84 -17.59 17.12
N LEU A 890 39.49 -16.30 17.28
CA LEU A 890 40.04 -15.42 18.31
C LEU A 890 39.78 -15.96 19.72
N GLU A 891 38.56 -16.45 19.99
CA GLU A 891 38.21 -17.09 21.28
C GLU A 891 39.03 -18.37 21.54
N LYS A 892 39.34 -19.13 20.49
CA LYS A 892 40.23 -20.30 20.54
C LYS A 892 41.72 -19.93 20.68
N GLY A 893 42.05 -18.64 20.80
CA GLY A 893 43.43 -18.16 20.93
C GLY A 893 44.22 -18.15 19.62
N ILE A 894 43.55 -18.23 18.47
CA ILE A 894 44.19 -18.10 17.16
C ILE A 894 44.18 -16.61 16.80
N PRO A 895 45.34 -15.93 16.66
CA PRO A 895 45.41 -14.50 16.34
C PRO A 895 45.16 -14.25 14.85
N ILE A 896 44.00 -14.68 14.34
CA ILE A 896 43.68 -14.70 12.91
C ILE A 896 43.58 -13.31 12.30
N THR A 897 43.42 -12.26 13.11
CA THR A 897 43.39 -10.86 12.68
C THR A 897 44.77 -10.20 12.60
N ASP A 898 45.83 -10.84 13.11
CA ASP A 898 47.19 -10.29 13.08
C ASP A 898 47.85 -10.50 11.69
N PRO A 899 48.18 -9.43 10.93
CA PRO A 899 48.86 -9.54 9.64
C PRO A 899 50.19 -10.29 9.68
N LYS A 900 50.94 -10.22 10.78
CA LYS A 900 52.20 -10.96 10.96
C LYS A 900 51.93 -12.47 11.05
N PHE A 901 50.81 -12.84 11.65
CA PHE A 901 50.39 -14.23 11.76
C PHE A 901 49.91 -14.77 10.42
N TYR A 902 48.90 -14.13 9.81
CA TYR A 902 48.31 -14.66 8.58
C TYR A 902 49.16 -14.45 7.32
N SER A 903 50.21 -13.62 7.33
CA SER A 903 51.21 -13.58 6.23
C SER A 903 52.22 -14.73 6.29
N SER A 904 52.51 -15.27 7.48
CA SER A 904 53.49 -16.33 7.69
C SER A 904 52.89 -17.72 7.46
N GLN A 905 53.31 -18.41 6.40
CA GLN A 905 52.88 -19.80 6.16
C GLN A 905 53.42 -20.77 7.22
N ARG A 906 54.49 -20.39 7.93
CA ARG A 906 55.06 -21.17 9.04
C ARG A 906 54.20 -21.06 10.29
N ASP A 907 53.82 -19.85 10.67
CA ASP A 907 53.13 -19.59 11.93
C ASP A 907 51.62 -19.81 11.79
N CYS A 908 51.07 -19.55 10.60
CA CYS A 908 49.68 -19.84 10.23
C CYS A 908 49.67 -20.70 8.97
N PRO A 909 49.70 -22.05 9.02
CA PRO A 909 49.62 -22.89 7.83
C PRO A 909 48.21 -22.89 7.21
N ASP A 910 48.08 -23.19 5.92
CA ASP A 910 46.79 -23.15 5.21
C ASP A 910 45.74 -24.08 5.86
N SER A 911 46.15 -25.25 6.36
CA SER A 911 45.30 -26.17 7.13
C SER A 911 44.70 -25.55 8.39
N LEU A 912 45.40 -24.60 9.02
CA LEU A 912 44.88 -23.89 10.18
C LEU A 912 43.79 -22.91 9.76
N ILE A 913 43.97 -22.19 8.65
CA ILE A 913 42.93 -21.30 8.09
C ILE A 913 41.72 -22.12 7.62
N GLU A 914 41.92 -23.30 7.03
CA GLU A 914 40.84 -24.24 6.70
C GLU A 914 40.03 -24.63 7.94
N SER A 915 40.70 -24.89 9.08
CA SER A 915 40.02 -25.20 10.35
C SER A 915 39.25 -24.01 10.95
N VAL A 916 39.65 -22.76 10.68
CA VAL A 916 38.90 -21.57 11.10
C VAL A 916 37.52 -21.56 10.44
N PHE A 917 37.47 -21.90 9.15
CA PHE A 917 36.26 -21.96 8.34
C PHE A 917 35.57 -23.34 8.36
N GLU A 918 35.84 -24.17 9.36
CA GLU A 918 35.17 -25.46 9.51
C GLU A 918 33.65 -25.27 9.63
N PRO A 919 32.85 -25.88 8.72
CA PRO A 919 31.40 -25.69 8.66
C PRO A 919 30.68 -26.37 9.82
N ALA A 920 29.51 -25.84 10.18
CA ALA A 920 28.60 -26.43 11.15
C ALA A 920 28.05 -27.80 10.68
N SER A 921 27.54 -28.59 11.62
CA SER A 921 26.96 -29.91 11.33
C SER A 921 25.78 -29.78 10.34
N GLY A 922 25.74 -30.63 9.33
CA GLY A 922 24.68 -30.66 8.32
C GLY A 922 24.87 -29.72 7.13
N CYS A 923 25.94 -28.92 7.07
CA CYS A 923 26.29 -28.17 5.87
C CYS A 923 26.76 -29.13 4.76
N LEU A 924 26.27 -28.93 3.53
CA LEU A 924 26.66 -29.73 2.35
C LEU A 924 27.73 -29.05 1.49
N GLU A 925 28.06 -27.79 1.78
CA GLU A 925 29.08 -27.02 1.06
C GLU A 925 30.08 -26.36 2.03
N PRO A 926 31.37 -26.25 1.64
CA PRO A 926 32.36 -25.48 2.37
C PRO A 926 32.22 -23.98 2.08
N ILE A 927 33.02 -23.13 2.75
CA ILE A 927 33.07 -21.71 2.42
C ILE A 927 33.51 -21.54 0.95
N PRO A 928 32.79 -20.74 0.15
CA PRO A 928 33.16 -20.50 -1.24
C PRO A 928 34.52 -19.78 -1.35
N LEU A 929 35.30 -20.17 -2.37
CA LEU A 929 36.58 -19.55 -2.73
C LEU A 929 37.63 -19.55 -1.59
N LEU A 930 37.72 -20.64 -0.82
CA LEU A 930 38.65 -20.74 0.32
C LEU A 930 40.12 -20.54 -0.06
N LYS A 931 40.56 -21.05 -1.22
CA LYS A 931 41.94 -20.89 -1.68
C LYS A 931 42.26 -19.44 -2.00
N GLU A 932 41.33 -18.75 -2.65
CA GLU A 932 41.43 -17.35 -2.98
C GLU A 932 41.40 -16.48 -1.72
N ARG A 933 40.59 -16.84 -0.72
CA ARG A 933 40.61 -16.19 0.62
C ARG A 933 41.97 -16.27 1.28
N ILE A 934 42.57 -17.46 1.30
CA ILE A 934 43.93 -17.64 1.83
C ILE A 934 44.91 -16.79 1.04
N HIS A 935 44.83 -16.83 -0.30
CA HIS A 935 45.73 -16.05 -1.16
C HIS A 935 45.67 -14.54 -0.87
N VAL A 936 44.47 -13.95 -0.81
CA VAL A 936 44.33 -12.50 -0.53
C VAL A 936 44.76 -12.16 0.90
N MET A 937 44.58 -13.06 1.88
CA MET A 937 45.12 -12.88 3.24
C MET A 937 46.65 -12.81 3.21
N ARG A 938 47.31 -13.75 2.51
CA ARG A 938 48.79 -13.75 2.41
C ARG A 938 49.30 -12.47 1.77
N GLU A 939 48.71 -12.09 0.64
CA GLU A 939 49.13 -10.91 -0.12
C GLU A 939 48.99 -9.64 0.72
N ALA A 940 47.80 -9.39 1.27
CA ALA A 940 47.54 -8.20 2.08
C ALA A 940 48.39 -8.18 3.35
N GLY A 941 48.58 -9.35 3.99
CA GLY A 941 49.40 -9.48 5.19
C GLY A 941 50.87 -9.13 4.93
N THR A 942 51.44 -9.65 3.84
CA THR A 942 52.82 -9.32 3.44
C THR A 942 52.99 -7.83 3.20
N ILE A 943 52.05 -7.18 2.50
CA ILE A 943 52.08 -5.73 2.26
C ILE A 943 52.03 -4.95 3.58
N LEU A 944 51.14 -5.33 4.50
CA LEU A 944 51.02 -4.68 5.81
C LEU A 944 52.29 -4.84 6.64
N VAL A 945 52.89 -6.03 6.66
CA VAL A 945 54.12 -6.31 7.41
C VAL A 945 55.31 -5.54 6.85
N GLU A 946 55.46 -5.48 5.53
CA GLU A 946 56.61 -4.84 4.88
C GLU A 946 56.56 -3.31 4.94
N ARG A 947 55.37 -2.69 4.87
CA ARG A 947 55.24 -1.24 4.68
C ARG A 947 54.53 -0.49 5.80
N TYR A 948 53.65 -1.17 6.55
CA TYR A 948 52.71 -0.53 7.48
C TYR A 948 52.85 -1.05 8.91
N GLY A 949 54.05 -1.51 9.29
CA GLY A 949 54.35 -2.01 10.63
C GLY A 949 53.65 -3.34 11.00
N GLY A 950 52.96 -3.97 10.06
CA GLY A 950 52.17 -5.18 10.30
C GLY A 950 50.79 -4.92 10.89
N SER A 951 50.18 -3.77 10.64
CA SER A 951 48.79 -3.47 11.01
C SER A 951 48.15 -2.51 10.00
N PHE A 952 46.85 -2.64 9.76
CA PHE A 952 46.09 -1.68 8.97
C PHE A 952 45.99 -0.31 9.67
N ALA A 953 46.17 -0.26 10.99
CA ALA A 953 46.31 1.00 11.72
C ALA A 953 47.51 1.83 11.19
N GLY A 954 48.65 1.18 10.89
CA GLY A 954 49.81 1.84 10.27
C GLY A 954 49.51 2.38 8.87
N PHE A 955 48.66 1.71 8.10
CA PHE A 955 48.19 2.20 6.80
C PHE A 955 47.33 3.46 6.94
N LEU A 956 46.42 3.48 7.93
CA LEU A 956 45.61 4.65 8.25
C LEU A 956 46.45 5.81 8.79
N ALA A 957 47.48 5.54 9.58
CA ALA A 957 48.43 6.56 10.05
C ALA A 957 49.12 7.27 8.87
N GLU A 958 49.68 6.49 7.93
CA GLU A 958 50.35 7.05 6.74
C GLU A 958 49.36 7.81 5.85
N TRP A 959 48.13 7.30 5.67
CA TRP A 959 47.08 8.03 4.96
C TRP A 959 46.75 9.37 5.64
N ARG A 960 46.60 9.39 6.97
CA ARG A 960 46.33 10.63 7.70
C ARG A 960 47.50 11.62 7.58
N GLU A 961 48.73 11.14 7.61
CA GLU A 961 49.92 11.98 7.42
C GLU A 961 50.01 12.56 6.00
N GLU A 962 49.74 11.74 4.98
CA GLU A 962 49.79 12.13 3.55
C GLU A 962 48.78 13.23 3.20
N TYR A 963 47.55 13.13 3.71
CA TYR A 963 46.45 14.04 3.33
C TYR A 963 46.13 15.11 4.40
N GLY A 964 46.62 14.96 5.62
CA GLY A 964 46.44 15.90 6.73
C GLY A 964 44.98 16.28 6.97
N PRO A 965 44.62 17.58 7.07
CA PRO A 965 43.24 18.02 7.28
C PRO A 965 42.30 17.75 6.08
N LYS A 966 42.82 17.31 4.93
CA LYS A 966 42.05 16.92 3.74
C LYS A 966 41.86 15.40 3.63
N ALA A 967 42.16 14.64 4.68
CA ALA A 967 41.99 13.20 4.72
C ALA A 967 40.49 12.82 4.63
N ALA A 968 39.99 12.69 3.39
CA ALA A 968 38.60 12.35 3.07
C ALA A 968 38.42 10.86 2.79
N ALA A 969 37.22 10.34 3.07
CA ALA A 969 36.89 8.92 2.90
C ALA A 969 37.19 8.39 1.49
N GLY A 970 36.94 9.17 0.44
CA GLY A 970 37.21 8.78 -0.94
C GLY A 970 38.70 8.64 -1.26
N ALA A 971 39.56 9.48 -0.67
CA ALA A 971 41.01 9.38 -0.82
C ALA A 971 41.54 8.09 -0.18
N LEU A 972 40.95 7.63 0.93
CA LEU A 972 41.30 6.35 1.54
C LEU A 972 40.90 5.18 0.64
N VAL A 973 39.71 5.21 0.03
CA VAL A 973 39.28 4.19 -0.95
C VAL A 973 40.27 4.10 -2.10
N ALA A 974 40.65 5.23 -2.70
CA ALA A 974 41.61 5.27 -3.81
C ALA A 974 43.00 4.75 -3.39
N LYS A 975 43.46 5.07 -2.17
CA LYS A 975 44.74 4.56 -1.65
C LYS A 975 44.68 3.04 -1.44
N VAL A 976 43.58 2.51 -0.90
CA VAL A 976 43.36 1.07 -0.70
C VAL A 976 43.39 0.33 -2.04
N THR A 977 42.67 0.79 -3.05
CA THR A 977 42.65 0.14 -4.38
C THR A 977 43.99 0.25 -5.10
N ARG A 978 44.75 1.33 -4.87
CA ARG A 978 46.12 1.46 -5.40
C ARG A 978 47.07 0.43 -4.78
N VAL A 979 46.99 0.22 -3.47
CA VAL A 979 47.96 -0.60 -2.71
C VAL A 979 47.61 -2.09 -2.71
N PHE A 980 46.33 -2.43 -2.54
CA PHE A 980 45.88 -3.82 -2.39
C PHE A 980 45.12 -4.29 -3.63
N GLU A 981 45.68 -5.23 -4.38
CA GLU A 981 45.08 -5.73 -5.63
C GLU A 981 43.73 -6.40 -5.40
N ALA A 982 43.59 -7.11 -4.28
CA ALA A 982 42.33 -7.74 -3.88
C ALA A 982 41.15 -6.76 -3.81
N PHE A 983 41.37 -5.45 -3.63
CA PHE A 983 40.31 -4.45 -3.56
C PHE A 983 39.99 -3.76 -4.91
N ARG A 984 40.73 -4.08 -5.99
CA ARG A 984 40.58 -3.48 -7.34
C ARG A 984 39.42 -4.09 -8.13
N ASP A 985 38.22 -3.85 -7.66
CA ASP A 985 36.98 -4.24 -8.34
C ASP A 985 36.71 -3.32 -9.55
N GLU A 986 37.30 -3.70 -10.69
CA GLU A 986 37.40 -2.96 -11.95
C GLU A 986 37.07 -3.90 -13.13
N GLY A 987 36.48 -3.37 -14.20
CA GLY A 987 36.07 -4.14 -15.38
C GLY A 987 36.23 -3.36 -16.68
N THR A 988 35.87 -3.97 -17.80
CA THR A 988 35.83 -3.29 -19.11
C THR A 988 34.45 -3.45 -19.73
N TYR A 989 33.80 -2.33 -20.04
CA TYR A 989 32.50 -2.31 -20.68
C TYR A 989 32.57 -1.54 -21.99
N LYS A 990 32.28 -2.20 -23.12
CA LYS A 990 32.36 -1.62 -24.48
C LYS A 990 33.68 -0.85 -24.70
N ASP A 991 34.79 -1.54 -24.45
CA ASP A 991 36.17 -1.05 -24.59
C ASP A 991 36.54 0.13 -23.66
N THR A 992 35.71 0.44 -22.66
CA THR A 992 35.96 1.50 -21.68
C THR A 992 36.17 0.89 -20.29
N PRO A 993 37.23 1.27 -19.56
CA PRO A 993 37.43 0.81 -18.18
C PRO A 993 36.34 1.37 -17.26
N VAL A 994 35.78 0.51 -16.41
CA VAL A 994 34.71 0.84 -15.45
C VAL A 994 35.07 0.37 -14.05
N PHE A 995 34.59 1.07 -13.03
CA PHE A 995 35.03 0.91 -11.65
C PHE A 995 33.82 0.75 -10.71
N PHE A 996 33.91 -0.19 -9.77
CA PHE A 996 32.88 -0.41 -8.74
C PHE A 996 33.45 -0.32 -7.31
N TRP A 997 34.68 -0.78 -7.10
CA TRP A 997 35.45 -0.65 -5.84
C TRP A 997 34.67 -1.03 -4.57
N LYS A 998 33.75 -2.00 -4.67
CA LYS A 998 32.78 -2.32 -3.61
C LYS A 998 33.43 -2.57 -2.26
N ARG A 999 34.37 -3.53 -2.18
CA ARG A 999 34.98 -3.93 -0.91
C ARG A 999 35.85 -2.83 -0.28
N ALA A 1000 36.46 -1.97 -1.11
CA ALA A 1000 37.22 -0.84 -0.62
C ALA A 1000 36.30 0.20 0.05
N GLN A 1001 35.12 0.42 -0.54
CA GLN A 1001 34.09 1.28 0.06
C GLN A 1001 33.52 0.67 1.35
N ILE A 1002 33.27 -0.65 1.40
CA ILE A 1002 32.84 -1.35 2.63
C ILE A 1002 33.86 -1.16 3.76
N LEU A 1003 35.15 -1.33 3.48
CA LEU A 1003 36.22 -1.15 4.48
C LEU A 1003 36.16 0.23 5.14
N VAL A 1004 36.03 1.28 4.34
CA VAL A 1004 35.94 2.65 4.85
C VAL A 1004 34.64 2.89 5.60
N ALA A 1005 33.53 2.35 5.11
CA ALA A 1005 32.21 2.47 5.72
C ALA A 1005 32.08 1.73 7.06
N GLU A 1006 32.57 0.49 7.17
CA GLU A 1006 32.60 -0.27 8.42
C GLU A 1006 33.54 0.38 9.44
N THR A 1007 34.67 0.94 8.99
CA THR A 1007 35.57 1.72 9.85
C THR A 1007 34.88 2.97 10.39
N TRP A 1008 34.10 3.67 9.55
CA TRP A 1008 33.30 4.82 9.97
C TRP A 1008 32.16 4.43 10.94
N ALA A 1009 31.47 3.34 10.69
CA ALA A 1009 30.37 2.89 11.56
C ALA A 1009 30.88 2.42 12.93
N ALA A 1010 31.99 1.66 12.97
CA ALA A 1010 32.57 1.14 14.20
C ALA A 1010 33.09 2.25 15.14
N PHE A 1011 33.64 3.32 14.56
CA PHE A 1011 34.18 4.47 15.28
C PHE A 1011 33.22 5.66 15.31
N TYR A 1012 31.94 5.44 15.01
CA TYR A 1012 30.93 6.49 15.11
C TYR A 1012 30.73 6.90 16.58
N PRO A 1013 30.77 8.20 16.92
CA PRO A 1013 30.64 8.66 18.30
C PRO A 1013 29.32 8.22 18.94
N PRO A 1014 29.30 7.82 20.23
CA PRO A 1014 28.08 7.39 20.92
C PRO A 1014 26.96 8.46 20.92
N PRO A 1015 25.68 8.06 21.03
CA PRO A 1015 24.56 9.01 20.99
C PRO A 1015 24.69 10.08 22.09
N GLY A 1016 24.62 11.35 21.69
CA GLY A 1016 24.77 12.51 22.59
C GLY A 1016 26.20 13.04 22.76
N SER A 1017 27.20 12.42 22.11
CA SER A 1017 28.55 12.96 22.01
C SER A 1017 28.61 14.16 21.03
N ILE A 1018 29.35 15.21 21.40
CA ILE A 1018 29.58 16.42 20.57
C ILE A 1018 30.93 16.31 19.83
N VAL A 1019 31.64 15.19 19.95
CA VAL A 1019 32.97 15.00 19.38
C VAL A 1019 32.85 14.61 17.89
N PRO A 1020 33.60 15.25 16.96
CA PRO A 1020 33.64 14.83 15.57
C PRO A 1020 34.21 13.42 15.44
N HIS A 1021 33.91 12.74 14.33
CA HIS A 1021 34.37 11.37 14.12
C HIS A 1021 35.92 11.29 14.15
N PRO A 1022 36.52 10.39 14.95
CA PRO A 1022 37.96 10.38 15.22
C PRO A 1022 38.82 10.02 14.00
N ILE A 1023 38.31 9.18 13.09
CA ILE A 1023 38.98 8.78 11.83
C ILE A 1023 38.58 9.66 10.62
N PHE A 1024 37.28 9.89 10.40
CA PHE A 1024 36.72 10.64 9.27
C PHE A 1024 35.97 11.92 9.69
N PRO A 1025 36.67 13.00 10.10
CA PRO A 1025 36.02 14.22 10.56
C PRO A 1025 35.21 14.96 9.48
N LEU A 1026 35.46 14.67 8.20
CA LEU A 1026 34.72 15.22 7.05
C LEU A 1026 33.50 14.36 6.65
N GLY A 1027 33.21 13.27 7.37
CA GLY A 1027 32.14 12.33 7.03
C GLY A 1027 32.51 11.37 5.89
N VAL A 1028 31.49 10.68 5.37
CA VAL A 1028 31.63 9.62 4.34
C VAL A 1028 30.69 9.81 3.14
N THR A 1029 30.23 11.04 2.90
CA THR A 1029 29.26 11.36 1.84
C THR A 1029 29.77 11.15 0.41
N GLU A 1030 31.10 11.08 0.23
CA GLU A 1030 31.76 10.74 -1.04
C GLU A 1030 31.56 9.27 -1.43
N LEU A 1031 31.27 8.38 -0.47
CA LEU A 1031 31.06 6.96 -0.74
C LEU A 1031 29.70 6.72 -1.42
N THR A 1032 29.66 5.70 -2.26
CA THR A 1032 28.45 5.18 -2.93
C THR A 1032 27.95 3.92 -2.22
N MET A 1033 26.85 3.33 -2.70
CA MET A 1033 26.38 2.04 -2.19
C MET A 1033 27.30 0.88 -2.61
N PHE A 1034 27.32 -0.21 -1.84
CA PHE A 1034 28.20 -1.36 -2.07
C PHE A 1034 27.56 -2.35 -3.05
N ALA A 1035 27.77 -2.15 -4.34
CA ALA A 1035 27.05 -2.83 -5.42
C ALA A 1035 27.24 -4.36 -5.42
N ASP A 1036 26.38 -5.06 -4.67
CA ASP A 1036 26.39 -6.51 -4.49
C ASP A 1036 25.19 -7.19 -5.15
N TYR A 1037 24.83 -8.39 -4.70
CA TYR A 1037 23.69 -9.14 -5.23
C TYR A 1037 22.37 -8.95 -4.45
N ARG A 1038 22.40 -8.42 -3.22
CA ARG A 1038 21.21 -8.26 -2.37
C ARG A 1038 20.57 -6.89 -2.51
N VAL A 1039 21.37 -5.83 -2.55
CA VAL A 1039 20.85 -4.47 -2.56
C VAL A 1039 20.16 -4.17 -3.89
N PRO A 1040 20.71 -4.53 -5.06
CA PRO A 1040 19.98 -4.42 -6.32
C PRO A 1040 18.70 -5.28 -6.37
N GLN A 1041 18.69 -6.44 -5.70
CA GLN A 1041 17.51 -7.33 -5.62
C GLN A 1041 16.36 -6.65 -4.86
N ILE A 1042 16.63 -6.07 -3.68
CA ILE A 1042 15.61 -5.36 -2.90
C ILE A 1042 15.20 -4.06 -3.59
N LEU A 1043 16.11 -3.36 -4.26
CA LEU A 1043 15.79 -2.18 -5.06
C LEU A 1043 14.81 -2.51 -6.20
N HIS A 1044 15.02 -3.62 -6.90
CA HIS A 1044 14.06 -4.12 -7.88
C HIS A 1044 12.72 -4.49 -7.23
N HIS A 1045 12.72 -5.15 -6.06
CA HIS A 1045 11.48 -5.46 -5.33
C HIS A 1045 10.71 -4.20 -4.90
N LEU A 1046 11.41 -3.14 -4.51
CA LEU A 1046 10.84 -1.84 -4.16
C LEU A 1046 10.43 -1.01 -5.38
N GLY A 1047 10.71 -1.49 -6.60
CA GLY A 1047 10.37 -0.83 -7.86
C GLY A 1047 11.20 0.41 -8.15
N THR A 1048 12.44 0.50 -7.65
CA THR A 1048 13.38 1.58 -8.00
C THR A 1048 14.24 1.26 -9.23
N ILE A 1049 14.37 -0.02 -9.54
CA ILE A 1049 15.09 -0.56 -10.70
C ILE A 1049 14.19 -1.56 -11.40
N ASP A 1050 14.04 -1.44 -12.71
CA ASP A 1050 13.24 -2.35 -13.53
C ASP A 1050 14.16 -3.25 -14.36
N TYR A 1051 13.94 -4.56 -14.33
CA TYR A 1051 14.71 -5.52 -15.14
C TYR A 1051 13.98 -5.85 -16.44
N SER A 1052 14.73 -5.93 -17.54
CA SER A 1052 14.21 -6.41 -18.82
C SER A 1052 13.69 -7.86 -18.70
N PRO A 1053 12.71 -8.27 -19.52
CA PRO A 1053 12.18 -9.65 -19.50
C PRO A 1053 13.25 -10.74 -19.69
N ILE A 1054 14.29 -10.43 -20.47
CA ILE A 1054 15.43 -11.35 -20.71
C ILE A 1054 16.21 -11.54 -19.40
N LEU A 1055 16.55 -10.45 -18.72
CA LEU A 1055 17.28 -10.51 -17.47
C LEU A 1055 16.48 -11.23 -16.38
N VAL A 1056 15.17 -10.95 -16.28
CA VAL A 1056 14.28 -11.67 -15.34
C VAL A 1056 14.28 -13.18 -15.62
N SER A 1057 14.22 -13.59 -16.90
CA SER A 1057 14.29 -15.00 -17.28
C SER A 1057 15.61 -15.65 -16.85
N MET A 1058 16.75 -14.97 -17.05
CA MET A 1058 18.07 -15.49 -16.65
C MET A 1058 18.14 -15.73 -15.14
N LEU A 1059 17.62 -14.77 -14.35
CA LEU A 1059 17.59 -14.87 -12.89
C LEU A 1059 16.66 -15.99 -12.39
N LEU A 1060 15.46 -16.12 -12.98
CA LEU A 1060 14.50 -17.20 -12.64
C LEU A 1060 15.04 -18.59 -12.96
N ASN A 1061 15.77 -18.74 -14.06
CA ASN A 1061 16.46 -19.98 -14.41
C ASN A 1061 17.66 -20.29 -13.51
N GLY A 1062 18.05 -19.34 -12.65
CA GLY A 1062 19.19 -19.49 -11.75
C GLY A 1062 20.53 -19.51 -12.48
N GLU A 1063 20.61 -18.87 -13.65
CA GLU A 1063 21.81 -18.81 -14.49
C GLU A 1063 22.96 -18.10 -13.75
N ASN A 1064 24.19 -18.61 -13.94
CA ASN A 1064 25.39 -18.00 -13.38
C ASN A 1064 25.83 -16.84 -14.28
N LEU A 1065 25.81 -15.61 -13.77
CA LEU A 1065 26.28 -14.43 -14.48
C LEU A 1065 27.81 -14.31 -14.29
N PRO A 1066 28.61 -14.39 -15.37
CA PRO A 1066 30.05 -14.21 -15.23
C PRO A 1066 30.38 -12.80 -14.73
N ASN A 1067 31.44 -12.69 -13.91
CA ASN A 1067 31.99 -11.39 -13.52
C ASN A 1067 32.44 -10.62 -14.78
N GLY A 1068 32.07 -9.35 -14.86
CA GLY A 1068 32.33 -8.52 -16.04
C GLY A 1068 31.39 -8.77 -17.22
N SER A 1069 30.31 -9.55 -17.03
CA SER A 1069 29.26 -9.67 -18.05
C SER A 1069 28.37 -8.42 -18.07
N GLU A 1070 27.79 -8.10 -19.22
CA GLU A 1070 26.87 -6.96 -19.34
C GLU A 1070 25.70 -7.05 -18.35
N ALA A 1071 25.15 -8.24 -18.12
CA ALA A 1071 24.07 -8.46 -17.17
C ALA A 1071 24.48 -8.16 -15.72
N GLU A 1072 25.61 -8.69 -15.26
CA GLU A 1072 26.13 -8.45 -13.90
C GLU A 1072 26.48 -6.98 -13.69
N MET A 1073 27.25 -6.38 -14.60
CA MET A 1073 27.64 -4.97 -14.50
C MET A 1073 26.43 -4.02 -14.59
N SER A 1074 25.41 -4.35 -15.38
CA SER A 1074 24.19 -3.52 -15.49
C SER A 1074 23.38 -3.53 -14.20
N ILE A 1075 23.23 -4.68 -13.54
CA ILE A 1075 22.53 -4.78 -12.25
C ILE A 1075 23.23 -3.94 -11.19
N ARG A 1076 24.57 -4.06 -11.11
CA ARG A 1076 25.39 -3.34 -10.14
C ARG A 1076 25.38 -1.84 -10.38
N ALA A 1077 25.54 -1.41 -11.64
CA ALA A 1077 25.50 -0.01 -12.03
C ALA A 1077 24.15 0.65 -11.72
N ALA A 1078 23.04 -0.03 -12.05
CA ALA A 1078 21.71 0.47 -11.72
C ALA A 1078 21.48 0.57 -10.21
N GLY A 1079 22.00 -0.38 -9.43
CA GLY A 1079 22.03 -0.31 -7.96
C GLY A 1079 22.64 0.99 -7.46
N ILE A 1080 23.85 1.31 -7.93
CA ILE A 1080 24.58 2.54 -7.57
C ILE A 1080 23.73 3.78 -7.87
N LEU A 1081 23.23 3.90 -9.10
CA LEU A 1081 22.47 5.08 -9.51
C LEU A 1081 21.12 5.19 -8.79
N ALA A 1082 20.47 4.07 -8.47
CA ALA A 1082 19.22 4.09 -7.71
C ALA A 1082 19.44 4.62 -6.30
N VAL A 1083 20.48 4.17 -5.58
CA VAL A 1083 20.80 4.69 -4.24
C VAL A 1083 21.26 6.14 -4.28
N GLU A 1084 22.07 6.53 -5.28
CA GLU A 1084 22.44 7.94 -5.47
C GLU A 1084 21.20 8.81 -5.75
N GLY A 1085 20.26 8.32 -6.56
CA GLY A 1085 18.96 8.96 -6.80
C GLY A 1085 18.15 9.11 -5.52
N ILE A 1086 18.10 8.07 -4.69
CA ILE A 1086 17.45 8.09 -3.38
C ILE A 1086 18.10 9.14 -2.48
N LYS A 1087 19.44 9.14 -2.34
CA LYS A 1087 20.19 10.12 -1.54
C LYS A 1087 19.88 11.54 -1.99
N ASN A 1088 19.98 11.82 -3.28
CA ASN A 1088 19.73 13.16 -3.84
C ASN A 1088 18.29 13.61 -3.58
N ARG A 1089 17.32 12.71 -3.71
CA ARG A 1089 15.92 13.00 -3.40
C ARG A 1089 15.71 13.29 -1.92
N ILE A 1090 16.33 12.54 -1.01
CA ILE A 1090 16.29 12.81 0.43
C ILE A 1090 16.87 14.20 0.72
N LEU A 1091 18.04 14.53 0.16
CA LEU A 1091 18.65 15.84 0.32
C LEU A 1091 17.75 16.98 -0.19
N ASP A 1092 17.06 16.78 -1.32
CA ASP A 1092 16.10 17.75 -1.84
C ASP A 1092 14.86 17.92 -0.94
N ILE A 1093 14.36 16.82 -0.35
CA ILE A 1093 13.29 16.86 0.65
C ILE A 1093 13.75 17.66 1.87
N ARG A 1094 14.96 17.40 2.39
CA ARG A 1094 15.52 18.10 3.56
C ARG A 1094 15.81 19.57 3.30
N ARG A 1095 16.27 19.94 2.10
CA ARG A 1095 16.46 21.35 1.68
C ARG A 1095 15.15 22.14 1.67
N ARG A 1096 14.05 21.51 1.27
CA ARG A 1096 12.72 22.15 1.22
C ARG A 1096 12.00 22.13 2.58
N LYS A 1097 12.31 21.15 3.44
CA LYS A 1097 11.75 20.96 4.79
C LYS A 1097 12.87 20.69 5.82
N PRO A 1098 13.58 21.73 6.30
CA PRO A 1098 14.57 21.56 7.36
C PRO A 1098 13.91 21.10 8.66
N ALA A 1099 14.56 20.19 9.40
CA ALA A 1099 14.02 19.69 10.67
C ALA A 1099 13.97 20.80 11.74
N ALA A 1100 12.96 20.78 12.61
CA ALA A 1100 12.81 21.76 13.70
C ALA A 1100 13.85 21.59 14.84
N ASN A 1101 14.54 20.44 14.89
CA ASN A 1101 15.58 20.13 15.87
C ASN A 1101 16.93 19.96 15.16
N ASN A 1102 18.01 20.43 15.78
CA ASN A 1102 19.42 20.34 15.34
C ASN A 1102 19.97 18.90 15.22
N LEU A 1103 19.13 17.86 15.22
CA LEU A 1103 19.52 16.47 15.01
C LEU A 1103 19.37 16.09 13.53
N ASP A 1104 19.91 16.91 12.61
CA ASP A 1104 20.07 16.51 11.22
C ASP A 1104 21.21 15.49 11.15
N SER A 1105 20.86 14.21 11.29
CA SER A 1105 21.80 13.12 11.01
C SER A 1105 22.23 13.19 9.54
N GLU A 1106 23.53 13.14 9.30
CA GLU A 1106 24.12 13.18 7.96
C GLU A 1106 23.57 12.02 7.11
N VAL A 1107 22.96 12.33 5.95
CA VAL A 1107 22.47 11.32 5.00
C VAL A 1107 23.56 11.04 3.98
N CYS A 1108 24.02 9.80 3.93
CA CYS A 1108 24.99 9.31 2.97
C CYS A 1108 24.52 7.99 2.34
N SER A 1109 25.10 7.63 1.19
CA SER A 1109 24.74 6.40 0.48
C SER A 1109 25.02 5.14 1.31
N VAL A 1110 26.01 5.20 2.20
CA VAL A 1110 26.34 4.13 3.17
C VAL A 1110 25.17 3.83 4.10
N LEU A 1111 24.55 4.85 4.69
CA LEU A 1111 23.44 4.66 5.63
C LEU A 1111 22.20 4.09 4.92
N ILE A 1112 21.94 4.56 3.69
CA ILE A 1112 20.86 4.04 2.85
C ILE A 1112 21.12 2.58 2.50
N ASP A 1113 22.37 2.23 2.19
CA ASP A 1113 22.76 0.87 1.84
C ASP A 1113 22.61 -0.10 3.03
N PHE A 1114 23.10 0.27 4.22
CA PHE A 1114 22.89 -0.52 5.44
C PHE A 1114 21.39 -0.80 5.67
N PHE A 1115 20.55 0.24 5.53
CA PHE A 1115 19.10 0.08 5.67
C PHE A 1115 18.51 -0.90 4.66
N LEU A 1116 18.88 -0.78 3.39
CA LEU A 1116 18.39 -1.65 2.32
C LEU A 1116 18.86 -3.10 2.49
N TRP A 1117 20.10 -3.30 2.95
CA TRP A 1117 20.64 -4.63 3.21
C TRP A 1117 19.93 -5.33 4.38
N ASP A 1118 19.68 -4.61 5.48
CA ASP A 1118 18.91 -5.14 6.62
C ASP A 1118 17.46 -5.45 6.22
N LEU A 1119 16.85 -4.60 5.38
CA LEU A 1119 15.53 -4.84 4.83
C LEU A 1119 15.50 -6.11 3.97
N ALA A 1120 16.48 -6.29 3.08
CA ALA A 1120 16.59 -7.49 2.24
C ALA A 1120 16.69 -8.76 3.10
N LYS A 1121 17.41 -8.69 4.24
CA LYS A 1121 17.53 -9.80 5.19
C LYS A 1121 16.24 -10.10 5.95
N ARG A 1122 15.50 -9.08 6.38
CA ARG A 1122 14.19 -9.28 7.02
C ARG A 1122 13.19 -9.92 6.07
N VAL A 1123 13.16 -9.50 4.80
CA VAL A 1123 12.29 -10.09 3.77
C VAL A 1123 12.68 -11.55 3.46
N GLU A 1124 13.98 -11.86 3.41
CA GLU A 1124 14.46 -13.25 3.24
C GLU A 1124 13.95 -14.18 4.37
N SER A 1125 13.88 -13.69 5.61
CA SER A 1125 13.44 -14.49 6.77
C SER A 1125 11.92 -14.74 6.81
N THR A 1126 11.10 -13.83 6.28
CA THR A 1126 9.63 -13.92 6.35
C THR A 1126 9.00 -14.71 5.19
N GLU A 1127 9.71 -14.95 4.09
CA GLU A 1127 9.25 -15.79 2.97
C GLU A 1127 9.18 -17.31 3.31
N GLY A 1128 9.62 -17.71 4.51
CA GLY A 1128 9.62 -19.10 4.99
C GLY A 1128 8.55 -19.47 6.03
N GLU A 1129 7.71 -18.53 6.47
CA GLU A 1129 6.69 -18.78 7.51
C GLU A 1129 5.33 -19.17 6.90
N GLU A 1130 4.78 -20.32 7.34
CA GLU A 1130 3.43 -20.75 6.96
C GLU A 1130 2.39 -19.72 7.42
N GLY A 1131 1.80 -18.97 6.48
CA GLY A 1131 0.72 -18.02 6.75
C GLY A 1131 1.02 -16.56 6.41
N SER A 1132 2.19 -16.22 5.87
CA SER A 1132 2.48 -14.86 5.44
C SER A 1132 1.66 -14.47 4.19
N ALA A 1133 1.10 -13.25 4.21
CA ALA A 1133 0.32 -12.70 3.10
C ALA A 1133 1.19 -12.68 1.83
N LYS A 1134 0.63 -13.09 0.68
CA LYS A 1134 1.30 -13.11 -0.62
C LYS A 1134 1.88 -11.74 -1.00
N THR A 1135 3.12 -11.48 -0.59
CA THR A 1135 3.98 -10.46 -1.18
C THR A 1135 4.26 -10.86 -2.64
N PRO A 1136 4.39 -9.89 -3.56
CA PRO A 1136 4.84 -10.19 -4.91
C PRO A 1136 6.20 -10.88 -4.83
N SER A 1137 6.34 -12.02 -5.52
CA SER A 1137 7.56 -12.84 -5.53
C SER A 1137 8.79 -11.97 -5.81
N ILE A 1138 9.74 -11.96 -4.86
CA ILE A 1138 11.02 -11.29 -5.07
C ILE A 1138 11.76 -11.98 -6.23
N ALA A 1139 12.35 -11.19 -7.13
CA ALA A 1139 13.20 -11.75 -8.18
C ALA A 1139 14.42 -12.44 -7.54
N PRO A 1140 14.90 -13.59 -8.06
CA PRO A 1140 16.10 -14.21 -7.53
C PRO A 1140 17.33 -13.30 -7.61
N ILE A 1141 18.26 -13.46 -6.68
CA ILE A 1141 19.55 -12.77 -6.71
C ILE A 1141 20.33 -13.12 -7.98
N HIS A 1142 21.12 -12.18 -8.48
CA HIS A 1142 22.10 -12.52 -9.48
C HIS A 1142 23.21 -13.37 -8.86
N ARG A 1143 23.68 -14.37 -9.61
CA ARG A 1143 24.65 -15.36 -9.14
C ARG A 1143 25.97 -15.15 -9.85
N THR A 1144 26.88 -14.43 -9.20
CA THR A 1144 28.25 -14.22 -9.68
C THR A 1144 29.23 -14.76 -8.64
N ARG A 1145 30.17 -15.63 -9.02
CA ARG A 1145 31.28 -16.07 -8.15
C ARG A 1145 32.55 -15.34 -8.56
N SER A 1146 33.09 -14.53 -7.66
CA SER A 1146 34.34 -13.78 -7.87
C SER A 1146 34.87 -13.24 -6.54
N ILE A 1147 36.15 -12.88 -6.52
CA ILE A 1147 36.75 -12.07 -5.45
C ILE A 1147 36.44 -10.57 -5.67
N TRP A 1148 36.28 -10.15 -6.91
CA TRP A 1148 35.82 -8.81 -7.31
C TRP A 1148 34.30 -8.89 -7.50
N TYR A 1149 33.55 -8.29 -6.58
CA TYR A 1149 32.13 -8.54 -6.43
C TYR A 1149 31.33 -7.29 -6.60
#